data_AF-A0A1R0G2E0-F1
#
_entry.id   AF-A0A1R0G2E0-F1
#
_cell.length_a   1.000
_cell.length_b   1.000
_cell.length_c   1.000
_cell.angle_alpha   90.00
_cell.angle_beta   90.00
_cell.angle_gamma   90.00
#
_symmetry.space_group_name_H-M   'P 1'
#
loop_
_entity.id
_entity.type
_entity.pdbx_description
1 polymer ?
#
loop_
_entity_poly.entity_id
_entity_poly.type
_entity_poly.pdbx_seq_one_letter_code
_entity_poly.pdbx_strand_id
1 'polypeptide(L)'
;MSVQISGVFKDGAGKPVQGCTIQLNAKKTSPTVVVEVISSTVTDANGHYSIEAEPGYYSVSLMREGFPPSVAGDIYVAPTDAPDTLNAFLDAPKDADLRPGVMKRFEEMVNRVVDLSGATEKDRERAEQAAQSAEQSKDSAALSATAAAESQKQAARSADAADVSARSADDNARQTAQDVLACAADADSAAKSAQTATEQAGQAKIAADTVQKAQEEAGVSAQSAAGSAGSAAAAAQTAGEHAGNAAASEISARESALTATQAAEQGDNSAAAAVLSEQHAREYSEKAAKSEAAASASAESASSSDASALQSAEKAEKQKNAAAESVTRAEQARDEALTSRNEAVEAAETAATDAAEKAAGKVSEQLKAAVADDTQRAEAAMAGAESAAVASQGYRDEARDIAESLKPGDASTTQKGLVQLSSDDDSDSEAYAATPKAVKKVKDLANQKAPLDSPDLTGTPTAPTPPLSVSNKQIANTEYVQAAVAALVGSSPEALDTLAELAQALGNDPNFATTMLNALAGKQPLNEILTSLSGLSTSGSKLPFFSSKNTLMLTDLTTTGRGLIAKNSINEIITYLGLVETINLAAGAVPSTRRVNEKALTDDIYITSQDIFNGQVLMIGADQNLDNFQTPGLYAQDMNVNTSTALNYPENNAGSLMVLRSAGVTQIYRVYNSSRSYTRSKHSTQAWTPWVPDDSFPVGAPIPWPSDTTPQGYALMQGQPFDKAAYPLLAIAYPSGVIPDMRGQTIKGKPNGRAALSYEQDGVISHTHGASASSTDLGTKTTSSFDYGTKTSNTTGDHNHNRGTMEITGTLGYFRSDNSSFYTASGTFTLGGSTAAKSFTGSNFTYGVPVNFNASRTWSGVTNTTGNHAHSVAIGAHAHSIAIGSHGHSVTVNATGNAENTVKNIAFNYIVRLA
;
A
#
# COMPACT_ATOMS: atom_id res chain seq x y z
N MET A 1 -2.25 93.53 52.55
CA MET A 1 -2.07 94.96 52.82
C MET A 1 -1.40 95.52 51.60
N SER A 2 -1.90 96.64 51.07
CA SER A 2 -1.26 97.31 49.96
C SER A 2 0.17 97.72 50.35
N VAL A 3 1.09 97.57 49.41
CA VAL A 3 2.47 98.02 49.52
C VAL A 3 2.56 99.36 48.79
N GLN A 4 3.09 100.37 49.49
CA GLN A 4 3.25 101.69 48.93
C GLN A 4 4.49 101.74 48.04
N ILE A 5 4.30 102.02 46.75
CA ILE A 5 5.39 102.27 45.80
C ILE A 5 5.44 103.77 45.56
N SER A 6 6.50 104.44 46.03
CA SER A 6 6.59 105.89 45.98
C SER A 6 8.02 106.38 45.75
N GLY A 7 8.16 107.56 45.17
CA GLY A 7 9.48 108.12 44.84
C GLY A 7 9.40 109.38 43.99
N VAL A 8 10.54 109.77 43.42
CA VAL A 8 10.64 110.86 42.42
C VAL A 8 10.98 110.23 41.07
N PHE A 9 10.09 110.36 40.11
CA PHE A 9 10.32 109.88 38.75
C PHE A 9 11.24 110.86 38.01
N LYS A 10 12.39 110.38 37.55
CA LYS A 10 13.45 111.18 36.91
C LYS A 10 13.75 110.68 35.51
N ASP A 11 14.16 111.57 34.62
CA ASP A 11 14.66 111.22 33.30
C ASP A 11 16.12 110.71 33.35
N GLY A 12 16.66 110.29 32.20
CA GLY A 12 18.06 109.85 32.07
C GLY A 12 19.11 110.93 32.35
N ALA A 13 18.70 112.19 32.53
CA ALA A 13 19.55 113.30 32.98
C ALA A 13 19.37 113.62 34.47
N GLY A 14 18.57 112.84 35.20
CA GLY A 14 18.30 112.99 36.64
C GLY A 14 17.32 114.11 36.98
N LYS A 15 16.63 114.72 36.01
CA LYS A 15 15.65 115.79 36.25
C LYS A 15 14.26 115.20 36.53
N PRO A 16 13.45 115.80 37.42
CA PRO A 16 12.10 115.32 37.70
C PRO A 16 11.20 115.41 36.47
N VAL A 17 10.42 114.36 36.21
CA VAL A 17 9.48 114.31 35.09
C VAL A 17 8.07 114.60 35.61
N GLN A 18 7.55 115.79 35.29
CA GLN A 18 6.19 116.22 35.65
C GLN A 18 5.14 115.64 34.67
N GLY A 19 3.95 115.31 35.19
CA GLY A 19 2.80 114.93 34.39
C GLY A 19 2.91 113.58 33.68
N CYS A 20 3.79 112.69 34.17
CA CYS A 20 3.89 111.31 33.70
C CYS A 20 2.89 110.43 34.47
N THR A 21 2.03 109.73 33.75
CA THR A 21 1.14 108.71 34.31
C THR A 21 1.89 107.40 34.43
N ILE A 22 2.02 106.89 35.65
CA ILE A 22 2.55 105.56 35.95
C ILE A 22 1.36 104.62 36.15
N GLN A 23 1.27 103.57 35.35
CA GLN A 23 0.24 102.55 35.41
C GLN A 23 0.81 101.19 35.79
N LEU A 24 0.14 100.52 36.74
CA LEU A 24 0.38 99.13 37.11
C LEU A 24 -0.78 98.29 36.59
N ASN A 25 -0.50 97.43 35.60
CA ASN A 25 -1.48 96.56 34.96
C ASN A 25 -1.33 95.13 35.49
N ALA A 26 -2.32 94.61 36.21
CA ALA A 26 -2.25 93.25 36.74
C ALA A 26 -2.18 92.20 35.62
N LYS A 27 -1.13 91.37 35.61
CA LYS A 27 -0.90 90.32 34.60
C LYS A 27 -1.50 88.96 34.98
N LYS A 28 -1.81 88.76 36.26
CA LYS A 28 -2.40 87.53 36.78
C LYS A 28 -3.41 87.89 37.87
N THR A 29 -4.51 87.14 37.90
CA THR A 29 -5.46 87.21 39.01
C THR A 29 -4.80 86.67 40.28
N SER A 30 -4.70 87.50 41.31
CA SER A 30 -4.32 87.17 42.68
C SER A 30 -5.58 87.17 43.58
N PRO A 31 -5.49 86.71 44.83
CA PRO A 31 -6.61 86.74 45.77
C PRO A 31 -7.19 88.15 46.04
N THR A 32 -6.42 89.20 45.76
CA THR A 32 -6.79 90.61 46.02
C THR A 32 -6.91 91.46 44.76
N VAL A 33 -6.39 91.02 43.60
CA VAL A 33 -6.42 91.78 42.34
C VAL A 33 -6.71 90.87 41.15
N VAL A 34 -7.68 91.23 40.31
CA VAL A 34 -8.01 90.49 39.08
C VAL A 34 -7.11 90.92 37.92
N VAL A 35 -6.77 90.00 37.02
CA VAL A 35 -6.03 90.32 35.78
C VAL A 35 -6.70 91.46 35.00
N GLU A 36 -5.90 92.31 34.36
CA GLU A 36 -6.33 93.53 33.62
C GLU A 36 -6.86 94.69 34.48
N VAL A 37 -6.87 94.58 35.81
CA VAL A 37 -7.12 95.74 36.69
C VAL A 37 -5.92 96.68 36.67
N ILE A 38 -6.20 97.98 36.53
CA ILE A 38 -5.21 99.05 36.40
C ILE A 38 -5.24 99.93 37.66
N SER A 39 -4.08 100.13 38.27
CA SER A 39 -3.86 101.22 39.25
C SER A 39 -2.96 102.26 38.62
N SER A 40 -3.24 103.55 38.81
CA SER A 40 -2.50 104.62 38.16
C SER A 40 -2.30 105.84 39.05
N THR A 41 -1.16 106.51 38.90
CA THR A 41 -0.87 107.79 39.55
C THR A 41 -0.18 108.73 38.55
N VAL A 42 -0.24 110.04 38.78
CA VAL A 42 0.38 111.06 37.92
C VAL A 42 1.42 111.81 38.73
N THR A 43 2.60 112.01 38.16
CA THR A 43 3.67 112.74 38.85
C THR A 43 3.35 114.23 39.00
N ASP A 44 3.64 114.79 40.18
CA ASP A 44 3.44 116.21 40.48
C ASP A 44 4.52 117.13 39.84
N ALA A 45 4.47 118.43 40.15
CA ALA A 45 5.42 119.43 39.63
C ALA A 45 6.89 119.15 39.99
N ASN A 46 7.14 118.35 41.03
CA ASN A 46 8.46 117.95 41.49
C ASN A 46 8.81 116.49 41.12
N GLY A 47 7.99 115.85 40.28
CA GLY A 47 8.15 114.46 39.84
C GLY A 47 7.79 113.42 40.89
N HIS A 48 7.16 113.81 42.02
CA HIS A 48 6.76 112.86 43.05
C HIS A 48 5.58 112.02 42.59
N TYR A 49 5.62 110.73 42.91
CA TYR A 49 4.52 109.80 42.74
C TYR A 49 4.37 108.91 43.97
N SER A 50 3.14 108.48 44.22
CA SER A 50 2.82 107.44 45.20
C SER A 50 1.65 106.62 44.66
N ILE A 51 1.79 105.30 44.69
CA ILE A 51 0.78 104.34 44.25
C ILE A 51 0.75 103.18 45.24
N GLU A 52 -0.44 102.85 45.72
CA GLU A 52 -0.67 101.67 46.54
C GLU A 52 -0.90 100.47 45.62
N ALA A 53 -0.08 99.43 45.78
CA ALA A 53 -0.17 98.19 45.01
C ALA A 53 -0.50 97.02 45.94
N GLU A 54 -1.60 96.32 45.69
CA GLU A 54 -1.90 95.07 46.39
C GLU A 54 -0.94 93.95 45.92
N PRO A 55 -0.71 92.90 46.73
CA PRO A 55 0.19 91.83 46.35
C PRO A 55 -0.23 91.14 45.04
N GLY A 56 0.68 91.08 44.07
CA GLY A 56 0.36 90.65 42.72
C GLY A 56 1.47 90.87 41.70
N TYR A 57 1.21 90.38 40.49
CA TYR A 57 2.10 90.49 39.34
C TYR A 57 1.62 91.61 38.41
N TYR A 58 2.46 92.62 38.18
CA TYR A 58 2.08 93.81 37.40
C TYR A 58 3.04 94.08 36.24
N SER A 59 2.50 94.63 35.16
CA SER A 59 3.27 95.30 34.10
C SER A 59 3.21 96.81 34.32
N VAL A 60 4.37 97.47 34.34
CA VAL A 60 4.51 98.90 34.58
C VAL A 60 4.53 99.62 33.24
N SER A 61 3.56 100.52 33.03
CA SER A 61 3.47 101.35 31.82
C SER A 61 3.60 102.83 32.18
N LEU A 62 4.34 103.57 31.36
CA LEU A 62 4.58 105.01 31.51
C LEU A 62 3.95 105.75 30.35
N MET A 63 3.17 106.79 30.63
CA MET A 63 2.49 107.61 29.63
C MET A 63 2.72 109.09 29.90
N ARG A 64 3.14 109.84 28.88
CA ARG A 64 3.34 111.30 28.95
C ARG A 64 2.63 111.95 27.78
N GLU A 65 1.97 113.08 28.03
CA GLU A 65 1.27 113.84 26.99
C GLU A 65 2.23 114.20 25.84
N GLY A 66 1.88 113.80 24.62
CA GLY A 66 2.72 113.97 23.41
C GLY A 66 3.74 112.87 23.12
N PHE A 67 3.85 111.82 23.94
CA PHE A 67 4.76 110.68 23.73
C PHE A 67 3.99 109.34 23.73
N PRO A 68 4.40 108.34 22.92
CA PRO A 68 3.75 107.03 22.92
C PRO A 68 3.93 106.32 24.28
N PRO A 69 2.91 105.59 24.78
CA PRO A 69 3.05 104.75 25.97
C PRO A 69 4.21 103.77 25.87
N SER A 70 5.02 103.65 26.92
CA SER A 70 6.14 102.71 26.97
C SER A 70 6.03 101.80 28.19
N VAL A 71 6.20 100.49 28.01
CA VAL A 71 6.28 99.52 29.11
C VAL A 71 7.68 99.60 29.72
N ALA A 72 7.76 99.96 31.00
CA ALA A 72 9.03 100.08 31.74
C ALA A 72 9.57 98.73 32.20
N GLY A 73 8.69 97.76 32.45
CA GLY A 73 9.05 96.40 32.86
C GLY A 73 7.92 95.72 33.62
N ASP A 74 8.18 94.51 34.11
CA ASP A 74 7.26 93.78 34.98
C ASP A 74 7.81 93.78 36.41
N ILE A 75 6.93 93.91 37.39
CA ILE A 75 7.25 93.84 38.83
C ILE A 75 6.39 92.78 39.52
N TYR A 76 6.92 92.22 40.61
CA TYR A 76 6.16 91.40 41.55
C TYR A 76 6.16 92.08 42.92
N VAL A 77 4.97 92.26 43.49
CA VAL A 77 4.78 92.83 44.82
C VAL A 77 4.35 91.71 45.75
N ALA A 78 5.23 91.31 46.67
CA ALA A 78 4.96 90.29 47.67
C ALA A 78 4.22 90.88 48.89
N PRO A 79 3.45 90.08 49.65
CA PRO A 79 2.70 90.55 50.82
C PRO A 79 3.54 91.12 51.96
N THR A 80 4.85 90.90 51.94
CA THR A 80 5.82 91.28 52.99
C THR A 80 6.80 92.34 52.52
N ASP A 81 6.67 92.86 51.30
CA ASP A 81 7.59 93.86 50.78
C ASP A 81 7.44 95.19 51.55
N ALA A 82 8.57 95.80 51.90
CA ALA A 82 8.58 97.12 52.50
C ALA A 82 8.33 98.19 51.41
N PRO A 83 7.76 99.37 51.76
CA PRO A 83 7.63 100.49 50.82
C PRO A 83 8.98 100.90 50.21
N ASP A 84 9.03 101.01 48.88
CA ASP A 84 10.25 101.39 48.13
C ASP A 84 9.92 102.08 46.80
N THR A 85 10.95 102.49 46.07
CA THR A 85 10.88 103.11 44.75
C THR A 85 10.55 102.09 43.67
N LEU A 86 9.94 102.56 42.58
CA LEU A 86 9.54 101.71 41.44
C LEU A 86 10.75 101.02 40.79
N ASN A 87 11.91 101.68 40.79
CA ASN A 87 13.14 101.12 40.26
C ASN A 87 13.65 99.94 41.10
N ALA A 88 13.49 99.97 42.43
CA ALA A 88 13.87 98.85 43.29
C ALA A 88 13.06 97.59 42.98
N PHE A 89 11.76 97.75 42.72
CA PHE A 89 10.88 96.66 42.29
C PHE A 89 11.18 96.16 40.86
N LEU A 90 11.71 97.02 39.98
CA LEU A 90 12.10 96.64 38.61
C LEU A 90 13.46 95.92 38.54
N ASP A 91 14.34 96.15 39.52
CA ASP A 91 15.70 95.58 39.60
C ASP A 91 15.78 94.30 40.46
N ALA A 92 14.66 93.89 41.08
CA ALA A 92 14.58 92.67 41.86
C ALA A 92 14.65 91.41 40.96
N PRO A 93 15.43 90.36 41.34
CA PRO A 93 15.54 89.13 40.57
C PRO A 93 14.18 88.43 40.41
N LYS A 94 13.87 87.95 39.20
CA LYS A 94 12.53 87.45 38.84
C LYS A 94 12.42 85.96 39.16
N ASP A 95 11.24 85.50 39.58
CA ASP A 95 10.91 84.08 39.90
C ASP A 95 11.24 83.06 38.78
N ALA A 96 11.51 83.50 37.55
CA ALA A 96 12.01 82.65 36.47
C ALA A 96 13.46 82.17 36.69
N ASP A 97 14.25 82.88 37.49
CA ASP A 97 15.66 82.57 37.80
C ASP A 97 15.81 81.56 38.96
N LEU A 98 14.71 81.15 39.61
CA LEU A 98 14.72 80.24 40.77
C LEU A 98 14.14 78.84 40.50
N ARG A 99 13.97 78.40 39.25
CA ARG A 99 13.63 76.99 38.98
C ARG A 99 14.87 76.10 39.18
N PRO A 100 14.93 75.22 40.21
CA PRO A 100 16.10 74.39 40.42
C PRO A 100 16.19 73.37 39.28
N GLY A 101 17.36 73.24 38.63
CA GLY A 101 17.61 72.25 37.58
C GLY A 101 17.30 70.79 37.98
N VAL A 102 17.12 70.54 39.28
CA VAL A 102 16.64 69.28 39.86
C VAL A 102 15.24 68.89 39.36
N MET A 103 14.30 69.84 39.22
CA MET A 103 12.92 69.53 38.84
C MET A 103 12.80 69.19 37.35
N LYS A 104 13.58 69.87 36.49
CA LYS A 104 13.68 69.55 35.06
C LYS A 104 14.35 68.19 34.83
N ARG A 105 15.38 67.86 35.61
CA ARG A 105 16.01 66.53 35.60
C ARG A 105 15.08 65.43 36.12
N PHE A 106 14.21 65.76 37.08
CA PHE A 106 13.21 64.82 37.58
C PHE A 106 12.12 64.53 36.52
N GLU A 107 11.62 65.55 35.82
CA GLU A 107 10.67 65.38 34.71
C GLU A 107 11.27 64.59 33.53
N GLU A 108 12.53 64.87 33.15
CA GLU A 108 13.23 64.11 32.09
C GLU A 108 13.48 62.64 32.51
N MET A 109 13.78 62.39 33.79
CA MET A 109 13.96 61.04 34.31
C MET A 109 12.64 60.26 34.37
N VAL A 110 11.55 60.91 34.79
CA VAL A 110 10.21 60.30 34.81
C VAL A 110 9.76 59.94 33.39
N ASN A 111 9.90 60.86 32.43
CA ASN A 111 9.55 60.57 31.03
C ASN A 111 10.40 59.43 30.45
N ARG A 112 11.69 59.37 30.79
CA ARG A 112 12.57 58.29 30.34
C ARG A 112 12.23 56.94 30.98
N VAL A 113 11.78 56.91 32.23
CA VAL A 113 11.28 55.70 32.89
C VAL A 113 9.96 55.24 32.27
N VAL A 114 9.07 56.16 31.89
CA VAL A 114 7.82 55.84 31.17
C VAL A 114 8.11 55.28 29.77
N ASP A 115 9.04 55.87 29.03
CA ASP A 115 9.45 55.34 27.72
C ASP A 115 10.13 53.97 27.83
N LEU A 116 10.97 53.77 28.86
CA LEU A 116 11.60 52.47 29.13
C LEU A 116 10.59 51.41 29.55
N SER A 117 9.58 51.77 30.34
CA SER A 117 8.52 50.83 30.71
C SER A 117 7.67 50.46 29.49
N GLY A 118 7.36 51.41 28.61
CA GLY A 118 6.66 51.14 27.35
C GLY A 118 7.44 50.25 26.38
N ALA A 119 8.76 50.40 26.31
CA ALA A 119 9.63 49.52 25.53
C ALA A 119 9.72 48.10 26.13
N THR A 120 9.84 48.01 27.46
CA THR A 120 9.90 46.72 28.18
C THR A 120 8.61 45.92 28.04
N GLU A 121 7.46 46.60 28.02
CA GLU A 121 6.16 45.96 27.82
C GLU A 121 6.00 45.40 26.39
N LYS A 122 6.51 46.12 25.38
CA LYS A 122 6.57 45.64 23.99
C LYS A 122 7.49 44.45 23.81
N ASP A 123 8.63 44.45 24.51
CA ASP A 123 9.56 43.32 24.48
C ASP A 123 8.97 42.09 25.20
N ARG A 124 8.21 42.29 26.29
CA ARG A 124 7.43 41.24 26.95
C ARG A 124 6.38 40.64 26.01
N GLU A 125 5.59 41.47 25.31
CA GLU A 125 4.59 40.98 24.34
C GLU A 125 5.23 40.22 23.18
N ARG A 126 6.39 40.66 22.67
CA ARG A 126 7.14 39.92 21.64
C ARG A 126 7.68 38.59 22.16
N ALA A 127 8.16 38.55 23.39
CA ALA A 127 8.61 37.32 24.04
C ALA A 127 7.45 36.32 24.25
N GLU A 128 6.26 36.81 24.63
CA GLU A 128 5.05 35.99 24.75
C GLU A 128 4.57 35.45 23.40
N GLN A 129 4.63 36.25 22.33
CA GLN A 129 4.31 35.79 20.97
C GLN A 129 5.34 34.77 20.45
N ALA A 130 6.62 34.96 20.76
CA ALA A 130 7.67 34.00 20.42
C ALA A 130 7.48 32.68 21.19
N ALA A 131 7.10 32.75 22.47
CA ALA A 131 6.78 31.57 23.28
C ALA A 131 5.54 30.83 22.74
N GLN A 132 4.48 31.54 22.36
CA GLN A 132 3.31 30.92 21.71
C GLN A 132 3.65 30.28 20.36
N SER A 133 4.52 30.91 19.57
CA SER A 133 4.99 30.35 18.29
C SER A 133 5.83 29.09 18.52
N ALA A 134 6.66 29.06 19.55
CA ALA A 134 7.43 27.87 19.94
C ALA A 134 6.51 26.73 20.43
N GLU A 135 5.46 27.03 21.20
CA GLU A 135 4.47 26.04 21.62
C GLU A 135 3.69 25.47 20.42
N GLN A 136 3.29 26.32 19.45
CA GLN A 136 2.66 25.87 18.20
C GLN A 136 3.60 25.03 17.32
N SER A 137 4.90 25.35 17.27
CA SER A 137 5.89 24.53 16.58
C SER A 137 6.08 23.17 17.24
N LYS A 138 6.06 23.11 18.58
CA LYS A 138 6.09 21.85 19.34
C LYS A 138 4.86 20.99 19.06
N ASP A 139 3.67 21.58 19.01
CA ASP A 139 2.43 20.87 18.65
C ASP A 139 2.45 20.38 17.19
N SER A 140 2.97 21.20 16.27
CA SER A 140 3.14 20.83 14.85
C SER A 140 4.14 19.69 14.66
N ALA A 141 5.22 19.67 15.45
CA ALA A 141 6.19 18.58 15.48
C ALA A 141 5.58 17.29 16.06
N ALA A 142 4.75 17.40 17.11
CA ALA A 142 4.03 16.25 17.68
C ALA A 142 2.99 15.67 16.70
N LEU A 143 2.27 16.52 15.97
CA LEU A 143 1.37 16.11 14.89
C LEU A 143 2.11 15.43 13.75
N SER A 144 3.27 15.95 13.35
CA SER A 144 4.12 15.34 12.31
C SER A 144 4.69 13.98 12.75
N ALA A 145 5.10 13.84 14.01
CA ALA A 145 5.52 12.56 14.57
C ALA A 145 4.37 11.54 14.61
N THR A 146 3.15 11.99 14.92
CA THR A 146 1.95 11.14 14.90
C THR A 146 1.63 10.70 13.47
N ALA A 147 1.68 11.62 12.50
CA ALA A 147 1.48 11.30 11.09
C ALA A 147 2.53 10.31 10.56
N ALA A 148 3.80 10.46 10.95
CA ALA A 148 4.87 9.52 10.61
C ALA A 148 4.62 8.13 11.20
N ALA A 149 4.16 8.04 12.45
CA ALA A 149 3.80 6.76 13.09
C ALA A 149 2.57 6.10 12.42
N GLU A 150 1.58 6.88 12.01
CA GLU A 150 0.41 6.42 11.24
C GLU A 150 0.85 5.86 9.87
N SER A 151 1.75 6.58 9.18
CA SER A 151 2.34 6.15 7.91
C SER A 151 3.14 4.85 8.06
N GLN A 152 3.88 4.70 9.16
CA GLN A 152 4.63 3.47 9.46
C GLN A 152 3.71 2.28 9.74
N LYS A 153 2.58 2.51 10.45
CA LYS A 153 1.51 1.49 10.62
C LYS A 153 0.87 1.10 9.29
N GLN A 154 0.69 2.06 8.39
CA GLN A 154 0.06 1.82 7.09
C GLN A 154 0.99 1.05 6.14
N ALA A 155 2.30 1.31 6.21
CA ALA A 155 3.33 0.51 5.56
C ALA A 155 3.37 -0.93 6.12
N ALA A 156 3.30 -1.11 7.44
CA ALA A 156 3.24 -2.43 8.06
C ALA A 156 1.99 -3.23 7.63
N ARG A 157 0.81 -2.60 7.62
CA ARG A 157 -0.43 -3.23 7.10
C ARG A 157 -0.34 -3.60 5.62
N SER A 158 0.40 -2.81 4.83
CA SER A 158 0.62 -3.11 3.41
C SER A 158 1.57 -4.28 3.22
N ALA A 159 2.59 -4.41 4.08
CA ALA A 159 3.46 -5.59 4.13
C ALA A 159 2.67 -6.85 4.54
N ASP A 160 1.81 -6.75 5.56
CA ASP A 160 0.92 -7.86 5.96
C ASP A 160 -0.02 -8.27 4.82
N ALA A 161 -0.57 -7.32 4.08
CA ALA A 161 -1.43 -7.59 2.92
C ALA A 161 -0.68 -8.25 1.76
N ALA A 162 0.60 -7.90 1.57
CA ALA A 162 1.48 -8.54 0.60
C ALA A 162 1.79 -10.00 1.01
N ASP A 163 2.05 -10.25 2.30
CA ASP A 163 2.27 -11.59 2.86
C ASP A 163 1.01 -12.47 2.73
N VAL A 164 -0.18 -11.92 2.99
CA VAL A 164 -1.46 -12.62 2.79
C VAL A 164 -1.68 -12.94 1.30
N SER A 165 -1.33 -12.03 0.40
CA SER A 165 -1.43 -12.26 -1.04
C SER A 165 -0.45 -13.33 -1.52
N ALA A 166 0.78 -13.35 -0.98
CA ALA A 166 1.77 -14.38 -1.26
C ALA A 166 1.30 -15.76 -0.78
N ARG A 167 0.73 -15.85 0.43
CA ARG A 167 0.12 -17.09 0.95
C ARG A 167 -1.04 -17.57 0.09
N SER A 168 -1.92 -16.65 -0.35
CA SER A 168 -3.04 -17.02 -1.22
C SER A 168 -2.57 -17.50 -2.61
N ALA A 169 -1.45 -16.98 -3.12
CA ALA A 169 -0.83 -17.49 -4.35
C ALA A 169 -0.24 -18.89 -4.16
N ASP A 170 0.38 -19.16 -3.01
CA ASP A 170 0.91 -20.47 -2.63
C ASP A 170 -0.21 -21.51 -2.45
N ASP A 171 -1.34 -21.10 -1.87
CA ASP A 171 -2.55 -21.93 -1.73
C ASP A 171 -3.19 -22.23 -3.10
N ASN A 172 -3.26 -21.24 -4.00
CA ASN A 172 -3.72 -21.46 -5.37
C ASN A 172 -2.79 -22.40 -6.15
N ALA A 173 -1.47 -22.30 -5.95
CA ALA A 173 -0.51 -23.23 -6.54
C ALA A 173 -0.69 -24.66 -5.99
N ARG A 174 -0.96 -24.81 -4.69
CA ARG A 174 -1.31 -26.11 -4.08
C ARG A 174 -2.61 -26.67 -4.64
N GLN A 175 -3.64 -25.85 -4.79
CA GLN A 175 -4.92 -26.26 -5.36
C GLN A 175 -4.74 -26.73 -6.82
N THR A 176 -3.98 -25.98 -7.61
CA THR A 176 -3.65 -26.35 -8.99
C THR A 176 -2.90 -27.69 -9.05
N ALA A 177 -1.95 -27.92 -8.14
CA ALA A 177 -1.24 -29.20 -8.06
C ALA A 177 -2.18 -30.37 -7.68
N GLN A 178 -3.18 -30.15 -6.82
CA GLN A 178 -4.21 -31.13 -6.50
C GLN A 178 -5.14 -31.40 -7.69
N ASP A 179 -5.51 -30.37 -8.45
CA ASP A 179 -6.36 -30.51 -9.63
C ASP A 179 -5.64 -31.27 -10.76
N VAL A 180 -4.32 -31.08 -10.91
CA VAL A 180 -3.48 -31.86 -11.83
C VAL A 180 -3.40 -33.34 -11.40
N LEU A 181 -3.29 -33.60 -10.09
CA LEU A 181 -3.34 -34.97 -9.54
C LEU A 181 -4.71 -35.64 -9.77
N ALA A 182 -5.81 -34.89 -9.63
CA ALA A 182 -7.15 -35.37 -9.93
C ALA A 182 -7.31 -35.69 -11.42
N CYS A 183 -6.84 -34.82 -12.32
CA CYS A 183 -6.84 -35.08 -13.76
C CYS A 183 -6.01 -36.33 -14.12
N ALA A 184 -4.88 -36.55 -13.45
CA ALA A 184 -4.07 -37.76 -13.66
C ALA A 184 -4.81 -39.03 -13.22
N ALA A 185 -5.59 -38.97 -12.13
CA ALA A 185 -6.43 -40.08 -11.67
C ALA A 185 -7.61 -40.36 -12.63
N ASP A 186 -8.20 -39.32 -13.20
CA ASP A 186 -9.24 -39.46 -14.23
C ASP A 186 -8.68 -40.03 -15.53
N ALA A 187 -7.46 -39.64 -15.92
CA ALA A 187 -6.76 -40.21 -17.07
C ALA A 187 -6.43 -41.69 -16.87
N ASP A 188 -5.99 -42.10 -15.67
CA ASP A 188 -5.74 -43.51 -15.32
C ASP A 188 -7.05 -44.32 -15.32
N SER A 189 -8.15 -43.72 -14.84
CA SER A 189 -9.48 -44.34 -14.88
C SER A 189 -10.02 -44.51 -16.30
N ALA A 190 -9.78 -43.53 -17.18
CA ALA A 190 -10.11 -43.61 -18.59
C ALA A 190 -9.26 -44.68 -19.32
N ALA A 191 -7.97 -44.76 -19.02
CA ALA A 191 -7.08 -45.79 -19.57
C ALA A 191 -7.51 -47.21 -19.15
N LYS A 192 -7.86 -47.42 -17.88
CA LYS A 192 -8.41 -48.69 -17.40
C LYS A 192 -9.73 -49.04 -18.08
N SER A 193 -10.61 -48.06 -18.27
CA SER A 193 -11.89 -48.26 -18.97
C SER A 193 -11.68 -48.64 -20.45
N ALA A 194 -10.71 -48.04 -21.12
CA ALA A 194 -10.34 -48.39 -22.50
C ALA A 194 -9.74 -49.82 -22.58
N GLN A 195 -8.95 -50.22 -21.58
CA GLN A 195 -8.43 -51.59 -21.48
C GLN A 195 -9.56 -52.60 -21.29
N THR A 196 -10.53 -52.33 -20.41
CA THR A 196 -11.72 -53.19 -20.24
C THR A 196 -12.56 -53.27 -21.52
N ALA A 197 -12.73 -52.16 -22.24
CA ALA A 197 -13.43 -52.17 -23.54
C ALA A 197 -12.71 -53.03 -24.58
N THR A 198 -11.37 -53.03 -24.58
CA THR A 198 -10.55 -53.86 -25.46
C THR A 198 -10.68 -55.34 -25.13
N GLU A 199 -10.70 -55.70 -23.84
CA GLU A 199 -10.94 -57.07 -23.39
C GLU A 199 -12.34 -57.56 -23.77
N GLN A 200 -13.37 -56.72 -23.62
CA GLN A 200 -14.75 -57.05 -24.02
C GLN A 200 -14.87 -57.22 -25.54
N ALA A 201 -14.17 -56.41 -26.34
CA ALA A 201 -14.11 -56.59 -27.79
C ALA A 201 -13.45 -57.92 -28.18
N GLY A 202 -12.41 -58.34 -27.44
CA GLY A 202 -11.78 -59.66 -27.59
C GLY A 202 -12.76 -60.80 -27.29
N GLN A 203 -13.54 -60.69 -26.21
CA GLN A 203 -14.58 -61.67 -25.86
C GLN A 203 -15.70 -61.72 -26.91
N ALA A 204 -16.14 -60.57 -27.43
CA ALA A 204 -17.13 -60.49 -28.50
C ALA A 204 -16.65 -61.14 -29.80
N LYS A 205 -15.36 -60.99 -30.13
CA LYS A 205 -14.75 -61.67 -31.27
C LYS A 205 -14.72 -63.20 -31.08
N ILE A 206 -14.35 -63.68 -29.90
CA ILE A 206 -14.39 -65.12 -29.55
C ILE A 206 -15.83 -65.66 -29.69
N ALA A 207 -16.83 -64.89 -29.24
CA ALA A 207 -18.24 -65.26 -29.40
C ALA A 207 -18.66 -65.31 -30.88
N ALA A 208 -18.25 -64.34 -31.69
CA ALA A 208 -18.52 -64.31 -33.14
C ALA A 208 -17.88 -65.51 -33.86
N ASP A 209 -16.62 -65.82 -33.56
CA ASP A 209 -15.91 -66.99 -34.11
C ASP A 209 -16.60 -68.30 -33.70
N THR A 210 -17.14 -68.36 -32.48
CA THR A 210 -17.92 -69.52 -31.99
C THR A 210 -19.24 -69.67 -32.75
N VAL A 211 -19.94 -68.56 -33.04
CA VAL A 211 -21.18 -68.56 -33.83
C VAL A 211 -20.90 -68.97 -35.28
N GLN A 212 -19.81 -68.49 -35.87
CA GLN A 212 -19.42 -68.86 -37.23
C GLN A 212 -19.10 -70.35 -37.34
N LYS A 213 -18.39 -70.91 -36.36
CA LYS A 213 -18.12 -72.35 -36.28
C LYS A 213 -19.40 -73.18 -36.12
N ALA A 214 -20.36 -72.71 -35.31
CA ALA A 214 -21.67 -73.35 -35.18
C ALA A 214 -22.48 -73.31 -36.49
N GLN A 215 -22.35 -72.23 -37.28
CA GLN A 215 -22.94 -72.12 -38.62
C GLN A 215 -22.33 -73.10 -39.62
N GLU A 216 -21.02 -73.31 -39.58
CA GLU A 216 -20.32 -74.29 -40.43
C GLU A 216 -20.75 -75.73 -40.07
N GLU A 217 -20.83 -76.06 -38.78
CA GLU A 217 -21.31 -77.37 -38.29
C GLU A 217 -22.79 -77.62 -38.64
N ALA A 218 -23.62 -76.57 -38.59
CA ALA A 218 -25.00 -76.62 -39.07
C ALA A 218 -25.08 -76.81 -40.60
N GLY A 219 -24.19 -76.19 -41.37
CA GLY A 219 -24.08 -76.37 -42.82
C GLY A 219 -23.68 -77.79 -43.22
N VAL A 220 -22.73 -78.41 -42.51
CA VAL A 220 -22.34 -79.82 -42.69
C VAL A 220 -23.49 -80.77 -42.34
N SER A 221 -24.25 -80.44 -41.29
CA SER A 221 -25.46 -81.18 -40.91
C SER A 221 -26.57 -81.05 -41.97
N ALA A 222 -26.74 -79.87 -42.56
CA ALA A 222 -27.69 -79.62 -43.65
C ALA A 222 -27.30 -80.37 -44.94
N GLN A 223 -26.01 -80.46 -45.27
CA GLN A 223 -25.51 -81.29 -46.38
C GLN A 223 -25.73 -82.79 -46.13
N SER A 224 -25.53 -83.26 -44.90
CA SER A 224 -25.82 -84.64 -44.51
C SER A 224 -27.33 -84.94 -44.58
N ALA A 225 -28.17 -83.99 -44.15
CA ALA A 225 -29.62 -84.07 -44.29
C ALA A 225 -30.05 -84.07 -45.77
N ALA A 226 -29.41 -83.28 -46.64
CA ALA A 226 -29.66 -83.29 -48.08
C ALA A 226 -29.24 -84.60 -48.74
N GLY A 227 -28.12 -85.21 -48.33
CA GLY A 227 -27.71 -86.55 -48.78
C GLY A 227 -28.67 -87.65 -48.33
N SER A 228 -29.18 -87.53 -47.11
CA SER A 228 -30.21 -88.42 -46.56
C SER A 228 -31.55 -88.23 -47.28
N ALA A 229 -31.91 -87.00 -47.64
CA ALA A 229 -33.07 -86.67 -48.45
C ALA A 229 -32.93 -87.18 -49.89
N GLY A 230 -31.74 -87.16 -50.49
CA GLY A 230 -31.46 -87.79 -51.78
C GLY A 230 -31.60 -89.32 -51.74
N SER A 231 -31.17 -89.93 -50.63
CA SER A 231 -31.35 -91.36 -50.37
C SER A 231 -32.83 -91.71 -50.13
N ALA A 232 -33.57 -90.82 -49.46
CA ALA A 232 -35.01 -90.92 -49.27
C ALA A 232 -35.80 -90.66 -50.56
N ALA A 233 -35.33 -89.81 -51.47
CA ALA A 233 -35.92 -89.59 -52.79
C ALA A 233 -35.75 -90.82 -53.70
N ALA A 234 -34.58 -91.49 -53.62
CA ALA A 234 -34.37 -92.78 -54.27
C ALA A 234 -35.28 -93.88 -53.68
N ALA A 235 -35.48 -93.87 -52.36
CA ALA A 235 -36.46 -94.73 -51.69
C ALA A 235 -37.92 -94.38 -52.07
N ALA A 236 -38.24 -93.10 -52.27
CA ALA A 236 -39.56 -92.60 -52.65
C ALA A 236 -39.95 -92.98 -54.09
N GLN A 237 -38.97 -93.07 -55.01
CA GLN A 237 -39.17 -93.60 -56.36
C GLN A 237 -39.52 -95.11 -56.34
N THR A 238 -39.10 -95.82 -55.29
CA THR A 238 -39.45 -97.23 -55.04
C THR A 238 -40.79 -97.36 -54.29
N ALA A 239 -41.20 -96.32 -53.56
CA ALA A 239 -42.39 -96.29 -52.71
C ALA A 239 -43.64 -95.67 -53.37
N GLY A 240 -43.64 -95.50 -54.69
CA GLY A 240 -44.80 -95.07 -55.47
C GLY A 240 -45.96 -96.07 -55.52
N GLU A 241 -45.88 -97.21 -54.80
CA GLU A 241 -46.91 -98.26 -54.89
C GLU A 241 -48.06 -98.16 -53.87
N HIS A 242 -47.95 -97.67 -52.62
CA HIS A 242 -49.15 -97.62 -51.73
C HIS A 242 -49.22 -96.41 -50.78
N ALA A 243 -50.40 -95.77 -50.77
CA ALA A 243 -50.74 -94.54 -50.09
C ALA A 243 -51.36 -94.73 -48.69
N GLY A 244 -51.06 -93.81 -47.77
CA GLY A 244 -51.84 -93.59 -46.54
C GLY A 244 -50.98 -93.21 -45.33
N ASN A 245 -50.97 -91.92 -44.96
CA ASN A 245 -51.11 -91.39 -43.59
C ASN A 245 -50.65 -89.92 -43.50
N ALA A 246 -51.57 -89.00 -43.79
CA ALA A 246 -51.38 -87.56 -43.89
C ALA A 246 -51.48 -86.78 -42.54
N ALA A 247 -51.36 -87.44 -41.39
CA ALA A 247 -51.59 -86.79 -40.09
C ALA A 247 -50.30 -86.31 -39.37
N ALA A 248 -49.12 -86.80 -39.76
CA ALA A 248 -47.84 -86.41 -39.14
C ALA A 248 -47.24 -85.13 -39.76
N SER A 249 -47.60 -84.79 -41.00
CA SER A 249 -47.04 -83.65 -41.73
C SER A 249 -47.61 -82.29 -41.31
N GLU A 250 -48.79 -82.24 -40.69
CA GLU A 250 -49.41 -80.97 -40.26
C GLU A 250 -48.80 -80.42 -38.96
N ILE A 251 -48.34 -81.29 -38.06
CA ILE A 251 -47.74 -80.90 -36.76
C ILE A 251 -46.31 -80.37 -36.98
N SER A 252 -45.49 -81.07 -37.78
CA SER A 252 -44.13 -80.59 -38.09
C SER A 252 -44.10 -79.31 -38.95
N ALA A 253 -45.13 -79.07 -39.78
CA ALA A 253 -45.28 -77.81 -40.51
C ALA A 253 -45.64 -76.64 -39.58
N ARG A 254 -46.48 -76.86 -38.55
CA ARG A 254 -46.81 -75.85 -37.54
C ARG A 254 -45.63 -75.56 -36.59
N GLU A 255 -44.86 -76.57 -36.20
CA GLU A 255 -43.64 -76.38 -35.40
C GLU A 255 -42.56 -75.62 -36.18
N SER A 256 -42.36 -75.95 -37.46
CA SER A 256 -41.41 -75.23 -38.33
C SER A 256 -41.81 -73.76 -38.54
N ALA A 257 -43.10 -73.46 -38.64
CA ALA A 257 -43.60 -72.08 -38.74
C ALA A 257 -43.40 -71.29 -37.42
N LEU A 258 -43.56 -71.95 -36.27
CA LEU A 258 -43.33 -71.33 -34.96
C LEU A 258 -41.84 -71.04 -34.74
N THR A 259 -40.94 -71.95 -35.11
CA THR A 259 -39.48 -71.74 -35.06
C THR A 259 -39.02 -70.63 -36.00
N ALA A 260 -39.61 -70.53 -37.20
CA ALA A 260 -39.33 -69.44 -38.13
C ALA A 260 -39.80 -68.07 -37.59
N THR A 261 -40.93 -68.04 -36.88
CA THR A 261 -41.46 -66.82 -36.25
C THR A 261 -40.58 -66.38 -35.07
N GLN A 262 -40.13 -67.33 -34.23
CA GLN A 262 -39.20 -67.05 -33.13
C GLN A 262 -37.82 -66.60 -33.61
N ALA A 263 -37.31 -67.15 -34.72
CA ALA A 263 -36.06 -66.71 -35.32
C ALA A 263 -36.16 -65.29 -35.92
N ALA A 264 -37.32 -64.91 -36.46
CA ALA A 264 -37.59 -63.55 -36.92
C ALA A 264 -37.63 -62.56 -35.75
N GLU A 265 -38.32 -62.87 -34.65
CA GLU A 265 -38.33 -62.05 -33.43
C GLU A 265 -36.93 -61.91 -32.80
N GLN A 266 -36.10 -62.96 -32.87
CA GLN A 266 -34.72 -62.91 -32.39
C GLN A 266 -33.82 -62.05 -33.29
N GLY A 267 -34.09 -62.04 -34.60
CA GLY A 267 -33.46 -61.15 -35.58
C GLY A 267 -33.82 -59.68 -35.35
N ASP A 268 -35.11 -59.39 -35.12
CA ASP A 268 -35.59 -58.03 -34.83
C ASP A 268 -35.03 -57.50 -33.48
N ASN A 269 -34.94 -58.35 -32.46
CA ASN A 269 -34.29 -58.00 -31.19
C ASN A 269 -32.78 -57.74 -31.35
N SER A 270 -32.10 -58.48 -32.24
CA SER A 270 -30.68 -58.27 -32.54
C SER A 270 -30.45 -57.00 -33.36
N ALA A 271 -31.35 -56.67 -34.28
CA ALA A 271 -31.35 -55.39 -35.00
C ALA A 271 -31.60 -54.21 -34.05
N ALA A 272 -32.54 -54.35 -33.10
CA ALA A 272 -32.77 -53.36 -32.05
C ALA A 272 -31.55 -53.16 -31.13
N ALA A 273 -30.85 -54.25 -30.77
CA ALA A 273 -29.61 -54.18 -29.99
C ALA A 273 -28.46 -53.50 -30.78
N ALA A 274 -28.36 -53.73 -32.09
CA ALA A 274 -27.40 -53.06 -32.95
C ALA A 274 -27.68 -51.54 -33.06
N VAL A 275 -28.96 -51.17 -33.19
CA VAL A 275 -29.39 -49.75 -33.22
C VAL A 275 -29.08 -49.05 -31.88
N LEU A 276 -29.36 -49.71 -30.75
CA LEU A 276 -28.99 -49.18 -29.42
C LEU A 276 -27.48 -49.05 -29.24
N SER A 277 -26.70 -50.01 -29.76
CA SER A 277 -25.23 -49.96 -29.73
C SER A 277 -24.67 -48.81 -30.58
N GLU A 278 -25.23 -48.57 -31.77
CA GLU A 278 -24.89 -47.42 -32.62
C GLU A 278 -25.26 -46.08 -31.94
N GLN A 279 -26.39 -46.05 -31.21
CA GLN A 279 -26.82 -44.89 -30.43
C GLN A 279 -25.89 -44.61 -29.24
N HIS A 280 -25.45 -45.64 -28.53
CA HIS A 280 -24.46 -45.52 -27.45
C HIS A 280 -23.10 -45.05 -28.00
N ALA A 281 -22.66 -45.57 -29.16
CA ALA A 281 -21.43 -45.13 -29.81
C ALA A 281 -21.50 -43.64 -30.20
N ARG A 282 -22.66 -43.15 -30.67
CA ARG A 282 -22.89 -41.72 -30.91
C ARG A 282 -22.81 -40.90 -29.63
N GLU A 283 -23.48 -41.32 -28.56
CA GLU A 283 -23.41 -40.64 -27.25
C GLU A 283 -22.00 -40.60 -26.68
N TYR A 284 -21.21 -41.67 -26.82
CA TYR A 284 -19.81 -41.67 -26.41
C TYR A 284 -18.95 -40.74 -27.26
N SER A 285 -19.20 -40.66 -28.58
CA SER A 285 -18.51 -39.70 -29.45
C SER A 285 -18.86 -38.24 -29.10
N GLU A 286 -20.12 -37.96 -28.74
CA GLU A 286 -20.54 -36.63 -28.29
C GLU A 286 -19.96 -36.27 -26.92
N LYS A 287 -19.88 -37.25 -25.99
CA LYS A 287 -19.19 -37.06 -24.71
C LYS A 287 -17.70 -36.81 -24.89
N ALA A 288 -17.05 -37.52 -25.81
CA ALA A 288 -15.65 -37.29 -26.18
C ALA A 288 -15.45 -35.89 -26.78
N ALA A 289 -16.30 -35.47 -27.71
CA ALA A 289 -16.25 -34.12 -28.30
C ALA A 289 -16.50 -33.01 -27.27
N LYS A 290 -17.43 -33.21 -26.31
CA LYS A 290 -17.65 -32.29 -25.19
C LYS A 290 -16.44 -32.24 -24.25
N SER A 291 -15.77 -33.37 -24.01
CA SER A 291 -14.57 -33.43 -23.19
C SER A 291 -13.37 -32.74 -23.86
N GLU A 292 -13.24 -32.87 -25.18
CA GLU A 292 -12.22 -32.17 -25.97
C GLU A 292 -12.46 -30.65 -25.98
N ALA A 293 -13.71 -30.22 -26.12
CA ALA A 293 -14.10 -28.81 -26.00
C ALA A 293 -13.85 -28.25 -24.59
N ALA A 294 -14.11 -29.04 -23.54
CA ALA A 294 -13.80 -28.65 -22.16
C ALA A 294 -12.29 -28.55 -21.92
N ALA A 295 -11.49 -29.44 -22.50
CA ALA A 295 -10.03 -29.37 -22.43
C ALA A 295 -9.48 -28.13 -23.16
N SER A 296 -10.04 -27.77 -24.33
CA SER A 296 -9.69 -26.53 -25.04
C SER A 296 -10.06 -25.27 -24.23
N ALA A 297 -11.25 -25.22 -23.62
CA ALA A 297 -11.67 -24.09 -22.78
C ALA A 297 -10.80 -23.94 -21.51
N SER A 298 -10.36 -25.06 -20.92
CA SER A 298 -9.42 -25.05 -19.79
C SER A 298 -8.03 -24.56 -20.20
N ALA A 299 -7.55 -24.90 -21.40
CA ALA A 299 -6.28 -24.40 -21.92
C ALA A 299 -6.32 -22.88 -22.21
N GLU A 300 -7.44 -22.37 -22.72
CA GLU A 300 -7.68 -20.93 -22.89
C GLU A 300 -7.76 -20.20 -21.55
N SER A 301 -8.42 -20.81 -20.56
CA SER A 301 -8.50 -20.26 -19.18
C SER A 301 -7.13 -20.23 -18.52
N ALA A 302 -6.29 -21.25 -18.71
CA ALA A 302 -4.90 -21.27 -18.23
C ALA A 302 -4.06 -20.17 -18.88
N SER A 303 -4.18 -19.98 -20.20
CA SER A 303 -3.50 -18.91 -20.93
C SER A 303 -3.92 -17.51 -20.48
N SER A 304 -5.21 -17.35 -20.14
CA SER A 304 -5.78 -16.10 -19.59
C SER A 304 -5.29 -15.82 -18.17
N SER A 305 -5.10 -16.87 -17.37
CA SER A 305 -4.58 -16.79 -16.01
C SER A 305 -3.09 -16.43 -16.01
N ASP A 306 -2.30 -16.98 -16.93
CA ASP A 306 -0.89 -16.62 -17.15
C ASP A 306 -0.74 -15.14 -17.53
N ALA A 307 -1.60 -14.64 -18.43
CA ALA A 307 -1.64 -13.22 -18.78
C ALA A 307 -2.01 -12.32 -17.59
N SER A 308 -2.92 -12.79 -16.73
CA SER A 308 -3.33 -12.07 -15.50
C SER A 308 -2.23 -12.09 -14.43
N ALA A 309 -1.46 -13.18 -14.33
CA ALA A 309 -0.30 -13.29 -13.46
C ALA A 309 0.84 -12.36 -13.91
N LEU A 310 1.11 -12.29 -15.22
CA LEU A 310 2.08 -11.35 -15.81
C LEU A 310 1.70 -9.88 -15.55
N GLN A 311 0.43 -9.51 -15.75
CA GLN A 311 -0.03 -8.14 -15.42
C GLN A 311 0.06 -7.83 -13.92
N SER A 312 -0.19 -8.83 -13.07
CA SER A 312 -0.08 -8.68 -11.62
C SER A 312 1.38 -8.52 -11.18
N ALA A 313 2.32 -9.23 -11.80
CA ALA A 313 3.75 -9.09 -11.59
C ALA A 313 4.27 -7.71 -12.04
N GLU A 314 3.84 -7.21 -13.22
CA GLU A 314 4.18 -5.85 -13.66
C GLU A 314 3.64 -4.77 -12.71
N LYS A 315 2.44 -4.99 -12.17
CA LYS A 315 1.83 -4.08 -11.19
C LYS A 315 2.58 -4.10 -9.86
N ALA A 316 3.06 -5.26 -9.42
CA ALA A 316 3.90 -5.40 -8.24
C ALA A 316 5.27 -4.73 -8.41
N GLU A 317 5.91 -4.87 -9.57
CA GLU A 317 7.20 -4.22 -9.86
C GLU A 317 7.04 -2.68 -9.91
N LYS A 318 5.94 -2.17 -10.50
CA LYS A 318 5.60 -0.73 -10.46
C LYS A 318 5.37 -0.23 -9.04
N GLN A 319 4.70 -1.01 -8.19
CA GLN A 319 4.45 -0.65 -6.79
C GLN A 319 5.75 -0.64 -5.97
N LYS A 320 6.64 -1.60 -6.20
CA LYS A 320 7.99 -1.65 -5.61
C LYS A 320 8.83 -0.43 -6.00
N ASN A 321 8.79 -0.02 -7.28
CA ASN A 321 9.48 1.19 -7.73
C ASN A 321 8.87 2.47 -7.13
N ALA A 322 7.53 2.56 -7.05
CA ALA A 322 6.85 3.68 -6.40
C ALA A 322 7.16 3.76 -4.90
N ALA A 323 7.30 2.61 -4.22
CA ALA A 323 7.72 2.55 -2.82
C ALA A 323 9.18 3.00 -2.65
N ALA A 324 10.08 2.58 -3.53
CA ALA A 324 11.48 3.04 -3.53
C ALA A 324 11.57 4.56 -3.77
N GLU A 325 10.84 5.10 -4.75
CA GLU A 325 10.76 6.55 -4.99
C GLU A 325 10.13 7.32 -3.82
N SER A 326 9.23 6.69 -3.06
CA SER A 326 8.63 7.29 -1.86
C SER A 326 9.61 7.29 -0.68
N VAL A 327 10.47 6.28 -0.55
CA VAL A 327 11.57 6.26 0.43
C VAL A 327 12.58 7.36 0.10
N THR A 328 13.00 7.50 -1.16
CA THR A 328 13.91 8.57 -1.58
C THR A 328 13.32 9.96 -1.34
N ARG A 329 12.02 10.16 -1.61
CA ARG A 329 11.33 11.42 -1.27
C ARG A 329 11.24 11.68 0.24
N ALA A 330 11.08 10.64 1.05
CA ALA A 330 11.09 10.77 2.51
C ALA A 330 12.49 11.09 3.06
N GLU A 331 13.54 10.52 2.47
CA GLU A 331 14.93 10.87 2.79
C GLU A 331 15.25 12.30 2.38
N GLN A 332 14.84 12.73 1.20
CA GLN A 332 15.01 14.09 0.71
C GLN A 332 14.24 15.12 1.56
N ALA A 333 13.00 14.81 1.95
CA ALA A 333 12.21 15.65 2.86
C ALA A 333 12.81 15.72 4.28
N ARG A 334 13.40 14.63 4.77
CA ARG A 334 14.13 14.60 6.05
C ARG A 334 15.38 15.49 5.98
N ASP A 335 16.12 15.42 4.88
CA ASP A 335 17.34 16.20 4.69
C ASP A 335 17.01 17.69 4.49
N GLU A 336 15.93 18.03 3.77
CA GLU A 336 15.40 19.40 3.68
C GLU A 336 14.94 19.93 5.05
N ALA A 337 14.29 19.09 5.88
CA ALA A 337 13.90 19.45 7.23
C ALA A 337 15.12 19.63 8.17
N LEU A 338 16.17 18.82 8.00
CA LEU A 338 17.44 18.97 8.70
C LEU A 338 18.16 20.27 8.30
N THR A 339 18.17 20.60 7.02
CA THR A 339 18.71 21.87 6.50
C THR A 339 17.93 23.06 7.04
N SER A 340 16.59 23.06 6.95
CA SER A 340 15.75 24.14 7.49
C SER A 340 15.91 24.28 9.01
N ARG A 341 16.05 23.18 9.75
CA ARG A 341 16.34 23.22 11.19
C ARG A 341 17.70 23.84 11.46
N ASN A 342 18.73 23.47 10.72
CA ASN A 342 20.08 24.00 10.90
C ASN A 342 20.13 25.49 10.53
N GLU A 343 19.49 25.91 9.43
CA GLU A 343 19.33 27.33 9.06
C GLU A 343 18.56 28.12 10.13
N ALA A 344 17.53 27.54 10.74
CA ALA A 344 16.79 28.18 11.83
C ALA A 344 17.62 28.31 13.12
N VAL A 345 18.47 27.32 13.42
CA VAL A 345 19.41 27.37 14.55
C VAL A 345 20.50 28.41 14.30
N GLU A 346 21.06 28.45 13.10
CA GLU A 346 22.10 29.40 12.69
C GLU A 346 21.54 30.85 12.68
N ALA A 347 20.30 31.04 12.23
CA ALA A 347 19.59 32.32 12.32
C ALA A 347 19.30 32.73 13.76
N ALA A 348 18.97 31.78 14.65
CA ALA A 348 18.76 32.05 16.08
C ALA A 348 20.08 32.40 16.79
N GLU A 349 21.18 31.72 16.49
CA GLU A 349 22.52 32.06 16.98
C GLU A 349 22.98 33.43 16.48
N THR A 350 22.76 33.72 15.18
CA THR A 350 23.09 35.03 14.60
C THR A 350 22.28 36.14 15.25
N ALA A 351 20.97 35.94 15.44
CA ALA A 351 20.11 36.91 16.10
C ALA A 351 20.47 37.12 17.58
N ALA A 352 20.87 36.06 18.30
CA ALA A 352 21.36 36.15 19.67
C ALA A 352 22.70 36.91 19.74
N THR A 353 23.59 36.69 18.76
CA THR A 353 24.89 37.36 18.67
C THR A 353 24.72 38.84 18.30
N ASP A 354 23.86 39.17 17.33
CA ASP A 354 23.50 40.55 16.96
C ASP A 354 22.83 41.31 18.11
N ALA A 355 21.98 40.64 18.89
CA ALA A 355 21.35 41.20 20.07
C ALA A 355 22.37 41.46 21.19
N ALA A 356 23.33 40.54 21.38
CA ALA A 356 24.42 40.69 22.33
C ALA A 356 25.38 41.82 21.92
N GLU A 357 25.73 41.95 20.63
CA GLU A 357 26.56 43.04 20.10
C GLU A 357 25.85 44.39 20.19
N LYS A 358 24.55 44.48 19.88
CA LYS A 358 23.77 45.71 20.08
C LYS A 358 23.63 46.11 21.54
N ALA A 359 23.47 45.13 22.44
CA ALA A 359 23.45 45.37 23.88
C ALA A 359 24.82 45.85 24.37
N ALA A 360 25.91 45.20 23.96
CA ALA A 360 27.28 45.60 24.27
C ALA A 360 27.62 46.98 23.69
N GLY A 361 27.18 47.30 22.47
CA GLY A 361 27.34 48.60 21.84
C GLY A 361 26.59 49.72 22.57
N LYS A 362 25.33 49.49 22.96
CA LYS A 362 24.56 50.44 23.79
C LYS A 362 25.20 50.65 25.17
N VAL A 363 25.69 49.60 25.81
CA VAL A 363 26.40 49.70 27.10
C VAL A 363 27.72 50.46 26.92
N SER A 364 28.44 50.24 25.82
CA SER A 364 29.69 50.97 25.50
C SER A 364 29.45 52.46 25.25
N GLU A 365 28.38 52.84 24.54
CA GLU A 365 27.99 54.25 24.32
C GLU A 365 27.48 54.92 25.60
N GLN A 366 26.69 54.22 26.42
CA GLN A 366 26.26 54.73 27.73
C GLN A 366 27.42 54.90 28.71
N LEU A 367 28.40 53.99 28.69
CA LEU A 367 29.60 54.08 29.51
C LEU A 367 30.53 55.21 29.03
N LYS A 368 30.67 55.42 27.72
CA LYS A 368 31.40 56.59 27.16
C LYS A 368 30.73 57.91 27.52
N ALA A 369 29.39 57.98 27.51
CA ALA A 369 28.65 59.18 27.91
C ALA A 369 28.74 59.43 29.44
N ALA A 370 28.71 58.38 30.25
CA ALA A 370 28.87 58.49 31.71
C ALA A 370 30.30 58.90 32.11
N VAL A 371 31.32 58.33 31.46
CA VAL A 371 32.73 58.70 31.68
C VAL A 371 33.01 60.14 31.23
N ALA A 372 32.36 60.63 30.15
CA ALA A 372 32.46 62.02 29.73
C ALA A 372 31.79 63.00 30.73
N ASP A 373 30.63 62.65 31.29
CA ASP A 373 29.93 63.46 32.31
C ASP A 373 30.69 63.48 33.66
N ASP A 374 31.32 62.36 34.05
CA ASP A 374 32.18 62.28 35.24
C ASP A 374 33.52 63.01 35.04
N THR A 375 34.08 63.01 33.83
CA THR A 375 35.26 63.81 33.49
C THR A 375 34.95 65.30 33.57
N GLN A 376 33.79 65.73 33.07
CA GLN A 376 33.34 67.12 33.13
C GLN A 376 32.95 67.55 34.57
N ARG A 377 32.47 66.63 35.42
CA ARG A 377 32.28 66.84 36.87
C ARG A 377 33.59 66.90 37.65
N ALA A 378 34.59 66.10 37.29
CA ALA A 378 35.91 66.14 37.91
C ALA A 378 36.63 67.46 37.56
N GLU A 379 36.46 67.97 36.34
CA GLU A 379 36.96 69.29 35.91
C GLU A 379 36.24 70.45 36.63
N ALA A 380 34.91 70.37 36.83
CA ALA A 380 34.15 71.34 37.61
C ALA A 380 34.47 71.28 39.12
N ALA A 381 34.80 70.11 39.67
CA ALA A 381 35.24 69.93 41.05
C ALA A 381 36.68 70.42 41.29
N MET A 382 37.57 70.29 40.30
CA MET A 382 38.92 70.86 40.33
C MET A 382 38.91 72.39 40.27
N ALA A 383 38.03 73.00 39.47
CA ALA A 383 37.86 74.46 39.44
C ALA A 383 37.34 75.04 40.77
N GLY A 384 36.54 74.25 41.52
CA GLY A 384 36.08 74.62 42.87
C GLY A 384 37.15 74.44 43.96
N ALA A 385 38.01 73.42 43.84
CA ALA A 385 39.13 73.19 44.77
C ALA A 385 40.26 74.22 44.59
N GLU A 386 40.48 74.69 43.37
CA GLU A 386 41.48 75.74 43.05
C GLU A 386 41.06 77.10 43.61
N SER A 387 39.76 77.41 43.67
CA SER A 387 39.22 78.62 44.32
C SER A 387 39.33 78.58 45.86
N ALA A 388 39.36 77.39 46.48
CA ALA A 388 39.54 77.21 47.92
C ALA A 388 41.03 77.19 48.35
N ALA A 389 41.95 76.80 47.45
CA ALA A 389 43.39 76.82 47.71
C ALA A 389 43.99 78.24 47.73
N VAL A 390 43.43 79.17 46.92
CA VAL A 390 43.87 80.58 46.85
C VAL A 390 43.56 81.36 48.15
N ALA A 391 42.60 80.91 48.96
CA ALA A 391 42.27 81.54 50.25
C ALA A 391 43.19 81.12 51.43
N SER A 392 44.08 80.13 51.25
CA SER A 392 44.90 79.54 52.32
C SER A 392 46.41 79.78 52.21
N GLN A 393 46.83 80.72 51.34
CA GLN A 393 48.24 81.11 51.18
C GLN A 393 48.68 82.23 52.16
N GLY A 394 47.78 83.09 52.62
CA GLY A 394 48.14 84.24 53.48
C GLY A 394 48.55 83.91 54.92
N TYR A 395 48.19 82.73 55.46
CA TYR A 395 48.47 82.35 56.86
C TYR A 395 49.64 81.38 57.05
N ARG A 396 50.24 80.85 55.96
CA ARG A 396 51.36 79.91 56.03
C ARG A 396 52.73 80.58 55.95
N ASP A 397 52.83 81.76 55.32
CA ASP A 397 54.10 82.45 55.17
C ASP A 397 54.56 83.17 56.45
N GLU A 398 53.65 83.54 57.36
CA GLU A 398 53.98 84.20 58.64
C GLU A 398 54.34 83.20 59.77
N ALA A 399 53.88 81.95 59.69
CA ALA A 399 54.19 80.90 60.66
C ALA A 399 55.50 80.13 60.34
N ARG A 400 56.00 80.21 59.11
CA ARG A 400 57.27 79.60 58.70
C ARG A 400 58.48 80.42 59.17
N ASP A 401 58.39 81.75 59.14
CA ASP A 401 59.49 82.66 59.54
C ASP A 401 59.80 82.64 61.06
N ILE A 402 58.87 82.18 61.91
CA ILE A 402 59.05 82.11 63.38
C ILE A 402 59.56 80.71 63.83
N ALA A 403 59.26 79.65 63.09
CA ALA A 403 59.64 78.27 63.46
C ALA A 403 61.07 77.89 63.02
N GLU A 404 61.63 78.59 62.03
CA GLU A 404 62.94 78.26 61.45
C GLU A 404 64.13 78.80 62.28
N SER A 405 63.87 79.62 63.31
CA SER A 405 64.95 80.22 64.14
C SER A 405 65.38 79.38 65.36
N LEU A 406 64.83 78.16 65.58
CA LEU A 406 64.97 77.45 66.87
C LEU A 406 65.01 75.89 66.80
N LYS A 407 65.92 75.22 66.05
CA LYS A 407 66.30 73.80 66.34
C LYS A 407 67.75 73.39 65.96
N PRO A 408 68.43 72.54 66.76
CA PRO A 408 69.71 71.88 66.43
C PRO A 408 69.54 70.59 65.60
N GLY A 409 70.55 70.20 64.81
CA GLY A 409 70.46 69.18 63.74
C GLY A 409 70.72 67.69 64.09
N ASP A 410 70.41 66.82 63.12
CA ASP A 410 70.46 65.34 63.19
C ASP A 410 71.88 64.73 63.05
N ALA A 411 72.04 63.46 63.45
CA ALA A 411 73.29 62.72 63.28
C ALA A 411 73.51 62.29 61.82
N SER A 412 74.78 62.29 61.38
CA SER A 412 75.21 61.65 60.14
C SER A 412 76.35 60.66 60.41
N THR A 413 76.76 59.90 59.40
CA THR A 413 77.92 58.99 59.49
C THR A 413 79.25 59.71 59.75
N THR A 414 79.27 61.05 59.69
CA THR A 414 80.45 61.90 59.90
C THR A 414 80.28 63.02 60.93
N GLN A 415 79.07 63.24 61.48
CA GLN A 415 78.79 64.32 62.44
C GLN A 415 77.85 63.87 63.56
N LYS A 416 78.17 64.21 64.82
CA LYS A 416 77.38 63.78 66.00
C LYS A 416 76.10 64.61 66.13
N GLY A 417 74.95 63.93 66.20
CA GLY A 417 73.61 64.46 66.46
C GLY A 417 72.70 63.38 67.06
N LEU A 418 71.38 63.49 66.92
CA LEU A 418 70.41 62.45 67.33
C LEU A 418 70.21 61.42 66.20
N VAL A 419 70.30 60.11 66.52
CA VAL A 419 70.09 59.00 65.54
C VAL A 419 68.61 58.61 65.51
N GLN A 420 68.02 58.57 64.32
CA GLN A 420 66.63 58.17 64.11
C GLN A 420 66.55 56.69 63.65
N LEU A 421 65.62 55.92 64.24
CA LEU A 421 65.45 54.48 64.01
C LEU A 421 64.16 54.21 63.21
N SER A 422 64.20 53.34 62.21
CA SER A 422 63.02 52.87 61.47
C SER A 422 62.79 51.36 61.65
N SER A 423 61.52 50.96 61.79
CA SER A 423 61.08 49.56 61.86
C SER A 423 60.32 49.10 60.62
N ASP A 424 60.32 49.91 59.57
CA ASP A 424 59.68 49.60 58.30
C ASP A 424 60.53 48.57 57.55
N ASP A 425 59.90 47.58 56.95
CA ASP A 425 60.56 46.47 56.23
C ASP A 425 60.88 46.78 54.76
N ASP A 426 60.56 47.99 54.30
CA ASP A 426 60.73 48.50 52.95
C ASP A 426 61.30 49.93 52.88
N SER A 427 61.89 50.44 53.98
CA SER A 427 62.49 51.79 54.01
C SER A 427 63.64 51.93 53.00
N ASP A 428 63.54 52.93 52.14
CA ASP A 428 64.54 53.35 51.15
C ASP A 428 65.49 54.47 51.66
N SER A 429 65.24 54.97 52.87
CA SER A 429 66.03 56.03 53.50
C SER A 429 67.34 55.52 54.09
N GLU A 430 68.48 56.08 53.64
CA GLU A 430 69.81 55.88 54.24
C GLU A 430 70.04 56.72 55.51
N ALA A 431 69.09 57.60 55.87
CA ALA A 431 69.19 58.47 57.05
C ALA A 431 68.69 57.81 58.34
N TYR A 432 68.04 56.64 58.25
CA TYR A 432 67.50 55.90 59.39
C TYR A 432 68.24 54.57 59.61
N ALA A 433 68.55 54.26 60.87
CA ALA A 433 69.10 52.94 61.20
C ALA A 433 67.96 51.91 61.39
N ALA A 434 68.06 50.76 60.72
CA ALA A 434 67.07 49.69 60.79
C ALA A 434 67.04 49.05 62.19
N THR A 435 65.84 48.83 62.74
CA THR A 435 65.70 48.11 64.02
C THR A 435 65.83 46.59 63.82
N PRO A 436 66.20 45.82 64.87
CA PRO A 436 66.23 44.36 64.81
C PRO A 436 64.90 43.71 64.39
N LYS A 437 63.77 44.40 64.62
CA LYS A 437 62.43 43.98 64.20
C LYS A 437 62.29 44.02 62.68
N ALA A 438 62.72 45.09 62.02
CA ALA A 438 62.73 45.20 60.56
C ALA A 438 63.63 44.13 59.93
N VAL A 439 64.85 43.97 60.47
CA VAL A 439 65.81 42.96 59.98
C VAL A 439 65.27 41.53 60.09
N LYS A 440 64.62 41.19 61.22
CA LYS A 440 64.01 39.87 61.40
C LYS A 440 62.85 39.63 60.43
N LYS A 441 62.00 40.64 60.21
CA LYS A 441 60.83 40.54 59.30
C LYS A 441 61.26 40.36 57.84
N VAL A 442 62.28 41.11 57.40
CA VAL A 442 62.91 40.93 56.09
C VAL A 442 63.53 39.53 55.96
N LYS A 443 64.19 39.01 57.01
CA LYS A 443 64.76 37.66 56.99
C LYS A 443 63.69 36.56 56.94
N ASP A 444 62.59 36.72 57.67
CA ASP A 444 61.45 35.79 57.68
C ASP A 444 60.73 35.78 56.31
N LEU A 445 60.62 36.93 55.64
CA LEU A 445 60.11 37.05 54.26
C LEU A 445 61.05 36.41 53.24
N ALA A 446 62.35 36.65 53.36
CA ALA A 446 63.36 36.06 52.46
C ALA A 446 63.37 34.52 52.55
N ASN A 447 63.18 33.96 53.74
CA ASN A 447 63.11 32.50 53.95
C ASN A 447 61.82 31.86 53.36
N GLN A 448 60.81 32.64 52.97
CA GLN A 448 59.56 32.15 52.33
C GLN A 448 59.62 32.18 50.80
N LYS A 449 60.66 32.77 50.20
CA LYS A 449 60.85 32.79 48.75
C LYS A 449 61.67 31.59 48.31
N ALA A 450 61.25 30.93 47.23
CA ALA A 450 62.04 29.86 46.63
C ALA A 450 63.31 30.43 45.98
N PRO A 451 64.42 29.67 45.90
CA PRO A 451 65.60 30.07 45.13
C PRO A 451 65.24 30.46 43.70
N LEU A 452 65.83 31.55 43.22
CA LEU A 452 65.57 32.08 41.87
C LEU A 452 66.04 31.10 40.77
N ASP A 453 67.09 30.35 41.08
CA ASP A 453 67.58 29.24 40.27
C ASP A 453 67.18 27.90 40.90
N SER A 454 66.42 27.09 40.16
CA SER A 454 66.03 25.72 40.51
C SER A 454 65.27 25.59 41.85
N PRO A 455 64.05 26.16 41.95
CA PRO A 455 63.23 26.01 43.14
C PRO A 455 62.79 24.55 43.35
N ASP A 456 62.94 24.02 44.57
CA ASP A 456 62.35 22.73 44.96
C ASP A 456 60.85 22.92 45.21
N LEU A 457 60.03 22.43 44.29
CA LEU A 457 58.57 22.49 44.37
C LEU A 457 58.04 21.32 45.22
N THR A 458 57.65 21.60 46.47
CA THR A 458 57.02 20.62 47.37
C THR A 458 55.55 20.98 47.64
N GLY A 459 54.68 19.97 47.84
CA GLY A 459 53.23 20.17 48.01
C GLY A 459 52.45 20.26 46.69
N THR A 460 51.45 21.14 46.61
CA THR A 460 50.56 21.37 45.45
C THR A 460 50.65 22.82 44.95
N PRO A 461 51.78 23.24 44.34
CA PRO A 461 51.96 24.60 43.84
C PRO A 461 50.99 24.92 42.70
N THR A 462 50.40 26.12 42.71
CA THR A 462 49.53 26.61 41.64
C THR A 462 50.33 27.48 40.66
N ALA A 463 50.09 27.30 39.37
CA ALA A 463 50.66 28.11 38.30
C ALA A 463 49.56 28.46 37.28
N PRO A 464 49.57 29.66 36.68
CA PRO A 464 48.59 30.03 35.64
C PRO A 464 48.63 29.05 34.47
N THR A 465 47.46 28.60 33.99
CA THR A 465 47.34 27.68 32.83
C THR A 465 47.66 28.44 31.55
N PRO A 466 48.77 28.14 30.85
CA PRO A 466 49.08 28.79 29.59
C PRO A 466 48.17 28.25 28.47
N PRO A 467 47.97 29.01 27.38
CA PRO A 467 47.32 28.50 26.17
C PRO A 467 48.09 27.31 25.55
N LEU A 468 47.38 26.35 24.93
CA LEU A 468 47.96 25.14 24.30
C LEU A 468 49.01 25.40 23.20
N SER A 469 49.11 26.64 22.72
CA SER A 469 50.10 27.06 21.71
C SER A 469 51.50 27.34 22.28
N VAL A 470 51.69 27.26 23.59
CA VAL A 470 52.97 27.60 24.26
C VAL A 470 53.90 26.39 24.31
N SER A 471 55.07 26.48 23.65
CA SER A 471 56.06 25.39 23.58
C SER A 471 57.46 25.80 24.07
N ASN A 472 57.53 26.62 25.12
CA ASN A 472 58.78 27.15 25.68
C ASN A 472 59.10 26.51 27.06
N LYS A 473 60.02 27.10 27.83
CA LYS A 473 60.46 26.57 29.14
C LYS A 473 59.53 26.88 30.33
N GLN A 474 58.29 27.31 30.09
CA GLN A 474 57.30 27.54 31.16
C GLN A 474 56.90 26.21 31.84
N ILE A 475 56.52 26.28 33.12
CA ILE A 475 56.04 25.13 33.89
C ILE A 475 54.67 24.70 33.35
N ALA A 476 54.53 23.44 32.92
CA ALA A 476 53.26 22.85 32.54
C ALA A 476 52.49 22.42 33.80
N ASN A 477 51.28 22.95 33.99
CA ASN A 477 50.39 22.53 35.08
C ASN A 477 49.47 21.37 34.63
N THR A 478 48.77 20.75 35.59
CA THR A 478 47.92 19.57 35.32
C THR A 478 46.82 19.84 34.29
N GLU A 479 46.22 21.03 34.32
CA GLU A 479 45.16 21.44 33.39
C GLU A 479 45.69 21.55 31.95
N TYR A 480 46.86 22.14 31.75
CA TYR A 480 47.53 22.20 30.44
C TYR A 480 47.82 20.81 29.89
N VAL A 481 48.33 19.89 30.71
CA VAL A 481 48.63 18.51 30.28
C VAL A 481 47.36 17.74 29.93
N GLN A 482 46.29 17.86 30.72
CA GLN A 482 45.00 17.23 30.42
C GLN A 482 44.40 17.77 29.11
N ALA A 483 44.45 19.09 28.90
CA ALA A 483 43.97 19.73 27.69
C ALA A 483 44.81 19.35 26.45
N ALA A 484 46.13 19.25 26.58
CA ALA A 484 47.01 18.83 25.49
C ALA A 484 46.81 17.35 25.10
N VAL A 485 46.63 16.46 26.09
CA VAL A 485 46.32 15.04 25.84
C VAL A 485 44.93 14.88 25.23
N ALA A 486 43.93 15.62 25.70
CA ALA A 486 42.60 15.62 25.11
C ALA A 486 42.61 16.11 23.66
N ALA A 487 43.41 17.14 23.34
CA ALA A 487 43.60 17.62 21.97
C ALA A 487 44.29 16.56 21.08
N LEU A 488 45.29 15.83 21.60
CA LEU A 488 45.96 14.75 20.86
C LEU A 488 45.04 13.56 20.60
N VAL A 489 44.20 13.19 21.57
CA VAL A 489 43.20 12.10 21.43
C VAL A 489 42.05 12.53 20.51
N GLY A 490 41.62 13.79 20.59
CA GLY A 490 40.61 14.38 19.70
C GLY A 490 41.13 14.66 18.28
N SER A 491 42.45 14.73 18.08
CA SER A 491 43.09 14.88 16.77
C SER A 491 43.43 13.55 16.10
N SER A 492 42.85 12.43 16.55
CA SER A 492 43.04 11.11 15.94
C SER A 492 41.77 10.68 15.20
N PRO A 493 41.63 10.97 13.89
CA PRO A 493 40.50 10.49 13.08
C PRO A 493 40.70 9.02 12.68
N GLU A 494 39.58 8.32 12.47
CA GLU A 494 39.43 7.04 11.74
C GLU A 494 39.92 5.73 12.41
N ALA A 495 40.96 5.72 13.26
CA ALA A 495 41.45 4.44 13.81
C ALA A 495 40.56 3.83 14.92
N LEU A 496 39.88 4.66 15.71
CA LEU A 496 38.92 4.18 16.72
C LEU A 496 37.52 3.97 16.13
N ASP A 497 37.13 4.79 15.15
CA ASP A 497 35.91 4.59 14.36
C ASP A 497 35.99 3.29 13.58
N THR A 498 37.12 2.94 12.96
CA THR A 498 37.25 1.65 12.25
C THR A 498 37.16 0.43 13.16
N LEU A 499 37.70 0.45 14.39
CA LEU A 499 37.48 -0.66 15.33
C LEU A 499 36.02 -0.73 15.81
N ALA A 500 35.38 0.41 16.04
CA ALA A 500 33.97 0.47 16.43
C ALA A 500 33.05 0.05 15.27
N GLU A 501 33.33 0.48 14.05
CA GLU A 501 32.66 0.10 12.80
C GLU A 501 32.88 -1.37 12.48
N LEU A 502 34.09 -1.91 12.65
CA LEU A 502 34.35 -3.35 12.47
C LEU A 502 33.60 -4.17 13.52
N ALA A 503 33.57 -3.73 14.78
CA ALA A 503 32.81 -4.40 15.83
C ALA A 503 31.30 -4.34 15.54
N GLN A 504 30.77 -3.18 15.09
CA GLN A 504 29.38 -3.03 14.68
C GLN A 504 29.03 -3.84 13.42
N ALA A 505 29.91 -3.87 12.41
CA ALA A 505 29.74 -4.63 11.18
C ALA A 505 29.75 -6.15 11.43
N LEU A 506 30.50 -6.61 12.44
CA LEU A 506 30.48 -7.99 12.94
C LEU A 506 29.39 -8.23 14.00
N GLY A 507 28.51 -7.25 14.25
CA GLY A 507 27.34 -7.37 15.14
C GLY A 507 27.66 -7.41 16.63
N ASN A 508 28.84 -6.96 17.04
CA ASN A 508 29.36 -7.03 18.41
C ASN A 508 29.35 -8.46 18.99
N ASP A 509 29.48 -9.49 18.15
CA ASP A 509 29.40 -10.89 18.59
C ASP A 509 30.73 -11.38 19.20
N PRO A 510 30.79 -11.62 20.53
CA PRO A 510 32.01 -12.09 21.19
C PRO A 510 32.42 -13.51 20.76
N ASN A 511 31.50 -14.26 20.15
CA ASN A 511 31.67 -15.64 19.72
C ASN A 511 31.53 -15.79 18.20
N PHE A 512 31.84 -14.74 17.43
CA PHE A 512 31.64 -14.68 15.97
C PHE A 512 32.07 -15.97 15.23
N ALA A 513 33.22 -16.55 15.59
CA ALA A 513 33.69 -17.81 15.00
C ALA A 513 32.73 -18.99 15.27
N THR A 514 32.22 -19.12 16.50
CA THR A 514 31.23 -20.13 16.88
C THR A 514 29.89 -19.87 16.21
N THR A 515 29.45 -18.61 16.14
CA THR A 515 28.20 -18.21 15.49
C THR A 515 28.24 -18.50 14.00
N MET A 516 29.33 -18.15 13.31
CA MET A 516 29.53 -18.50 11.89
C MET A 516 29.63 -20.00 11.69
N LEU A 517 30.36 -20.73 12.54
CA LEU A 517 30.44 -22.18 12.46
C LEU A 517 29.06 -22.84 12.60
N ASN A 518 28.23 -22.37 13.54
CA ASN A 518 26.85 -22.84 13.71
C ASN A 518 25.96 -22.47 12.52
N ALA A 519 26.09 -21.25 11.98
CA ALA A 519 25.36 -20.80 10.81
C ALA A 519 25.71 -21.62 9.56
N LEU A 520 26.98 -21.99 9.38
CA LEU A 520 27.46 -22.86 8.31
C LEU A 520 27.03 -24.31 8.51
N ALA A 521 27.15 -24.85 9.74
CA ALA A 521 26.71 -26.20 10.08
C ALA A 521 25.20 -26.38 9.82
N GLY A 522 24.41 -25.32 9.99
CA GLY A 522 22.98 -25.30 9.66
C GLY A 522 22.66 -25.25 8.16
N LYS A 523 23.62 -25.01 7.26
CA LYS A 523 23.34 -24.94 5.80
C LYS A 523 23.22 -26.31 5.15
N GLN A 524 24.03 -27.29 5.56
CA GLN A 524 23.99 -28.64 4.97
C GLN A 524 22.61 -29.32 5.12
N PRO A 525 21.92 -29.26 6.28
CA PRO A 525 20.57 -29.80 6.46
C PRO A 525 19.46 -29.14 5.63
N LEU A 526 19.68 -27.93 5.09
CA LEU A 526 18.68 -27.23 4.26
C LEU A 526 18.57 -27.79 2.84
N ASN A 527 19.52 -28.63 2.43
CA ASN A 527 19.49 -29.31 1.13
C ASN A 527 19.54 -30.82 1.35
N GLU A 528 18.43 -31.49 1.03
CA GLU A 528 18.27 -32.93 1.23
C GLU A 528 19.27 -33.76 0.40
N ILE A 529 19.71 -33.25 -0.74
CA ILE A 529 20.71 -33.89 -1.60
C ILE A 529 22.11 -33.79 -0.98
N LEU A 530 22.51 -32.61 -0.50
CA LEU A 530 23.80 -32.43 0.20
C LEU A 530 23.84 -33.21 1.52
N THR A 531 22.71 -33.25 2.22
CA THR A 531 22.54 -34.05 3.44
C THR A 531 22.71 -35.55 3.12
N SER A 532 22.02 -36.06 2.10
CA SER A 532 22.13 -37.48 1.71
C SER A 532 23.52 -37.84 1.14
N LEU A 533 24.18 -36.93 0.42
CA LEU A 533 25.55 -37.11 -0.08
C LEU A 533 26.56 -37.21 1.09
N SER A 534 26.45 -36.32 2.09
CA SER A 534 27.32 -36.32 3.26
C SER A 534 27.15 -37.55 4.17
N GLY A 535 25.98 -38.20 4.10
CA GLY A 535 25.66 -39.43 4.82
C GLY A 535 26.19 -40.70 4.14
N LEU A 536 26.74 -40.61 2.92
CA LEU A 536 27.32 -41.77 2.25
C LEU A 536 28.61 -42.22 2.94
N SER A 537 28.67 -43.50 3.32
CA SER A 537 29.89 -44.08 3.85
C SER A 537 30.93 -44.29 2.74
N THR A 538 32.17 -43.84 2.96
CA THR A 538 33.26 -44.11 2.01
C THR A 538 33.52 -45.61 1.91
N SER A 539 33.30 -46.20 0.74
CA SER A 539 33.45 -47.63 0.49
C SER A 539 33.95 -47.88 -0.93
N GLY A 540 34.94 -48.76 -1.10
CA GLY A 540 35.49 -49.10 -2.41
C GLY A 540 34.52 -49.92 -3.25
N SER A 541 34.65 -49.84 -4.58
CA SER A 541 33.86 -50.61 -5.57
C SER A 541 32.34 -50.36 -5.55
N LYS A 542 31.88 -49.20 -5.08
CA LYS A 542 30.48 -48.78 -5.12
C LYS A 542 30.29 -47.51 -5.97
N LEU A 543 29.09 -47.33 -6.53
CA LEU A 543 28.67 -46.10 -7.21
C LEU A 543 27.50 -45.43 -6.47
N PRO A 544 27.52 -44.09 -6.29
CA PRO A 544 26.36 -43.35 -5.84
C PRO A 544 25.23 -43.36 -6.88
N PHE A 545 23.99 -43.52 -6.43
CA PHE A 545 22.79 -43.41 -7.26
C PHE A 545 21.63 -42.83 -6.43
N PHE A 546 20.62 -42.26 -7.09
CA PHE A 546 19.41 -41.80 -6.43
C PHE A 546 18.40 -42.94 -6.27
N SER A 547 17.86 -43.12 -5.07
CA SER A 547 16.76 -44.03 -4.82
C SER A 547 15.44 -43.50 -5.40
N SER A 548 14.40 -44.33 -5.43
CA SER A 548 13.03 -43.90 -5.80
C SER A 548 12.44 -42.84 -4.86
N LYS A 549 13.07 -42.59 -3.71
CA LYS A 549 12.74 -41.52 -2.77
C LYS A 549 13.66 -40.29 -2.90
N ASN A 550 14.40 -40.18 -4.01
CA ASN A 550 15.32 -39.09 -4.33
C ASN A 550 16.47 -38.86 -3.32
N THR A 551 16.89 -39.92 -2.61
CA THR A 551 18.05 -39.90 -1.69
C THR A 551 19.25 -40.60 -2.31
N LEU A 552 20.46 -40.07 -2.10
CA LEU A 552 21.68 -40.76 -2.54
C LEU A 552 21.92 -42.04 -1.72
N MET A 553 22.19 -43.12 -2.43
CA MET A 553 22.58 -44.42 -1.89
C MET A 553 23.78 -44.97 -2.68
N LEU A 554 24.49 -45.94 -2.11
CA LEU A 554 25.56 -46.65 -2.80
C LEU A 554 25.08 -48.01 -3.29
N THR A 555 25.38 -48.33 -4.55
CA THR A 555 25.19 -49.68 -5.11
C THR A 555 26.53 -50.34 -5.42
N ASP A 556 26.59 -51.66 -5.36
CA ASP A 556 27.79 -52.42 -5.70
C ASP A 556 28.05 -52.38 -7.21
N LEU A 557 29.29 -52.04 -7.58
CA LEU A 557 29.72 -52.12 -8.97
C LEU A 557 30.32 -53.49 -9.24
N THR A 558 29.78 -54.22 -10.21
CA THR A 558 30.32 -55.52 -10.61
C THR A 558 31.73 -55.37 -11.18
N THR A 559 32.50 -56.46 -11.20
CA THR A 559 33.83 -56.47 -11.83
C THR A 559 33.75 -56.07 -13.31
N THR A 560 32.71 -56.52 -14.01
CA THR A 560 32.41 -56.13 -15.39
C THR A 560 32.08 -54.64 -15.51
N GLY A 561 31.24 -54.10 -14.62
CA GLY A 561 30.89 -52.68 -14.58
C GLY A 561 32.10 -51.79 -14.35
N ARG A 562 32.96 -52.13 -13.36
CA ARG A 562 34.24 -51.46 -13.12
C ARG A 562 35.16 -51.53 -14.34
N GLY A 563 35.21 -52.69 -15.01
CA GLY A 563 36.04 -52.92 -16.18
C GLY A 563 35.60 -52.11 -17.40
N LEU A 564 34.30 -51.89 -17.58
CA LEU A 564 33.73 -51.09 -18.67
C LEU A 564 33.97 -49.60 -18.49
N ILE A 565 33.69 -49.04 -17.30
CA ILE A 565 33.87 -47.60 -17.05
C ILE A 565 35.35 -47.18 -17.04
N ALA A 566 36.27 -48.14 -16.90
CA ALA A 566 37.71 -47.92 -16.94
C ALA A 566 38.31 -47.98 -18.35
N LYS A 567 37.51 -48.25 -19.40
CA LYS A 567 38.00 -48.26 -20.79
C LYS A 567 38.00 -46.85 -21.38
N ASN A 568 39.04 -46.54 -22.13
CA ASN A 568 39.29 -45.21 -22.69
C ASN A 568 38.84 -45.08 -24.15
N SER A 569 38.34 -46.16 -24.76
CA SER A 569 37.83 -46.13 -26.13
C SER A 569 36.75 -47.18 -26.40
N ILE A 570 35.95 -46.92 -27.44
CA ILE A 570 34.96 -47.87 -27.96
C ILE A 570 35.64 -49.18 -28.37
N ASN A 571 36.85 -49.12 -28.96
CA ASN A 571 37.58 -50.32 -29.37
C ASN A 571 37.99 -51.19 -28.18
N GLU A 572 38.41 -50.57 -27.07
CA GLU A 572 38.70 -51.27 -25.82
C GLU A 572 37.44 -51.90 -25.20
N ILE A 573 36.27 -51.26 -25.33
CA ILE A 573 34.98 -51.80 -24.90
C ILE A 573 34.58 -53.00 -25.78
N ILE A 574 34.66 -52.88 -27.10
CA ILE A 574 34.38 -53.96 -28.06
C ILE A 574 35.28 -55.17 -27.79
N THR A 575 36.55 -54.92 -27.49
CA THR A 575 37.51 -55.96 -27.11
C THR A 575 37.15 -56.58 -25.76
N TYR A 576 36.81 -55.76 -24.76
CA TYR A 576 36.42 -56.23 -23.42
C TYR A 576 35.13 -57.07 -23.42
N LEU A 577 34.18 -56.76 -24.30
CA LEU A 577 32.93 -57.50 -24.49
C LEU A 577 33.06 -58.71 -25.42
N GLY A 578 34.23 -58.93 -26.05
CA GLY A 578 34.45 -60.05 -26.96
C GLY A 578 33.72 -59.94 -28.31
N LEU A 579 33.34 -58.74 -28.74
CA LEU A 579 32.51 -58.53 -29.94
C LEU A 579 33.30 -58.46 -31.26
N VAL A 580 34.64 -58.51 -31.20
CA VAL A 580 35.52 -58.36 -32.37
C VAL A 580 35.23 -59.42 -33.45
N GLU A 581 35.07 -60.68 -33.05
CA GLU A 581 34.84 -61.79 -33.98
C GLU A 581 33.46 -61.70 -34.65
N THR A 582 32.44 -61.26 -33.90
CA THR A 582 31.08 -61.06 -34.43
C THR A 582 31.04 -59.97 -35.50
N ILE A 583 31.76 -58.86 -35.27
CA ILE A 583 31.87 -57.77 -36.26
C ILE A 583 32.57 -58.25 -37.53
N ASN A 584 33.66 -59.02 -37.39
CA ASN A 584 34.40 -59.57 -38.52
C ASN A 584 33.57 -60.58 -39.34
N LEU A 585 32.74 -61.39 -38.69
CA LEU A 585 31.86 -62.34 -39.37
C LEU A 585 30.70 -61.65 -40.12
N ALA A 586 30.20 -60.52 -39.61
CA ALA A 586 29.15 -59.75 -40.29
C ALA A 586 29.69 -59.02 -41.54
N ALA A 587 30.97 -58.64 -41.55
CA ALA A 587 31.65 -58.01 -42.67
C ALA A 587 31.93 -59.01 -43.82
N GLY A 588 30.87 -59.45 -44.51
CA GLY A 588 30.98 -60.35 -45.67
C GLY A 588 29.84 -61.34 -45.88
N ALA A 589 28.75 -61.25 -45.11
CA ALA A 589 27.64 -62.21 -45.16
C ALA A 589 26.88 -62.24 -46.52
N VAL A 590 27.03 -61.23 -47.37
CA VAL A 590 26.50 -61.21 -48.75
C VAL A 590 27.67 -61.14 -49.76
N PRO A 591 27.97 -62.23 -50.49
CA PRO A 591 29.04 -62.23 -51.49
C PRO A 591 28.72 -61.34 -52.69
N SER A 592 29.69 -60.52 -53.14
CA SER A 592 29.57 -59.60 -54.28
C SER A 592 29.33 -60.28 -55.65
N THR A 593 29.37 -61.61 -55.69
CA THR A 593 29.15 -62.42 -56.90
C THR A 593 27.69 -62.76 -57.17
N ARG A 594 26.76 -62.53 -56.22
CA ARG A 594 25.33 -62.78 -56.47
C ARG A 594 24.71 -61.66 -57.31
N ARG A 595 23.93 -62.04 -58.33
CA ARG A 595 23.28 -61.10 -59.27
C ARG A 595 21.78 -61.40 -59.44
N VAL A 596 20.99 -60.36 -59.73
CA VAL A 596 19.59 -60.44 -60.18
C VAL A 596 19.48 -59.70 -61.51
N ASN A 597 19.04 -60.38 -62.58
CA ASN A 597 19.00 -59.84 -63.95
C ASN A 597 20.30 -59.10 -64.35
N GLU A 598 21.44 -59.77 -64.14
CA GLU A 598 22.79 -59.26 -64.39
C GLU A 598 23.27 -58.08 -63.51
N LYS A 599 22.46 -57.58 -62.57
CA LYS A 599 22.87 -56.55 -61.59
C LYS A 599 23.43 -57.20 -60.32
N ALA A 600 24.61 -56.79 -59.86
CA ALA A 600 25.24 -57.33 -58.65
C ALA A 600 24.55 -56.81 -57.37
N LEU A 601 24.39 -57.67 -56.35
CA LEU A 601 23.77 -57.33 -55.06
C LEU A 601 24.75 -56.61 -54.11
N THR A 602 25.41 -55.57 -54.61
CA THR A 602 26.33 -54.73 -53.82
C THR A 602 25.63 -53.50 -53.23
N ASP A 603 24.46 -53.12 -53.77
CA ASP A 603 23.65 -51.96 -53.38
C ASP A 603 22.16 -52.25 -53.63
N ASP A 604 21.28 -51.32 -53.25
CA ASP A 604 19.84 -51.41 -53.54
C ASP A 604 19.58 -51.50 -55.05
N ILE A 605 18.91 -52.59 -55.48
CA ILE A 605 18.58 -52.82 -56.89
C ILE A 605 17.16 -52.33 -57.17
N TYR A 606 17.04 -51.27 -57.96
CA TYR A 606 15.76 -50.87 -58.55
C TYR A 606 15.44 -51.74 -59.77
N ILE A 607 14.41 -52.57 -59.63
CA ILE A 607 13.83 -53.34 -60.73
C ILE A 607 12.83 -52.44 -61.44
N THR A 608 13.08 -52.12 -62.70
CA THR A 608 12.18 -51.34 -63.55
C THR A 608 11.22 -52.25 -64.30
N SER A 609 10.09 -51.71 -64.75
CA SER A 609 9.17 -52.43 -65.65
C SER A 609 9.89 -52.92 -66.91
N GLN A 610 10.92 -52.21 -67.39
CA GLN A 610 11.71 -52.62 -68.55
C GLN A 610 12.58 -53.86 -68.26
N ASP A 611 13.08 -54.00 -67.03
CA ASP A 611 13.78 -55.21 -66.57
C ASP A 611 12.87 -56.45 -66.58
N ILE A 612 11.54 -56.26 -66.62
CA ILE A 612 10.52 -57.33 -66.61
C ILE A 612 9.94 -57.57 -68.02
N PHE A 613 9.64 -56.52 -68.80
CA PHE A 613 8.79 -56.59 -70.00
C PHE A 613 9.51 -56.45 -71.36
N ASN A 614 10.84 -56.30 -71.41
CA ASN A 614 11.56 -56.11 -72.67
C ASN A 614 11.36 -57.30 -73.66
N GLY A 615 10.55 -57.09 -74.71
CA GLY A 615 10.28 -58.09 -75.76
C GLY A 615 9.07 -59.02 -75.57
N GLN A 616 8.17 -58.76 -74.61
CA GLN A 616 7.10 -59.70 -74.21
C GLN A 616 5.71 -59.53 -74.89
N VAL A 617 5.52 -58.62 -75.85
CA VAL A 617 4.21 -58.47 -76.52
C VAL A 617 4.06 -59.55 -77.61
N LEU A 618 3.05 -60.40 -77.48
CA LEU A 618 2.76 -61.46 -78.46
C LEU A 618 1.73 -60.99 -79.49
N MET A 619 2.07 -61.09 -80.78
CA MET A 619 1.15 -60.72 -81.86
C MET A 619 0.06 -61.78 -82.03
N ILE A 620 -1.20 -61.33 -82.04
CA ILE A 620 -2.37 -62.15 -82.33
C ILE A 620 -2.45 -62.29 -83.85
N GLY A 621 -2.30 -63.52 -84.36
CA GLY A 621 -2.38 -63.80 -85.80
C GLY A 621 -3.77 -63.55 -86.40
N ALA A 622 -3.89 -63.74 -87.71
CA ALA A 622 -5.17 -63.67 -88.41
C ALA A 622 -6.15 -64.76 -87.92
N ASP A 623 -7.45 -64.44 -87.97
CA ASP A 623 -8.57 -65.34 -87.66
C ASP A 623 -8.54 -65.98 -86.26
N GLN A 624 -7.88 -65.35 -85.29
CA GLN A 624 -7.78 -65.88 -83.93
C GLN A 624 -8.94 -65.44 -83.04
N ASN A 625 -9.54 -66.40 -82.34
CA ASN A 625 -10.61 -66.15 -81.37
C ASN A 625 -10.04 -65.72 -80.01
N LEU A 626 -10.51 -64.59 -79.47
CA LEU A 626 -10.00 -64.03 -78.21
C LEU A 626 -10.24 -64.92 -76.99
N ASP A 627 -11.23 -65.82 -77.00
CA ASP A 627 -11.49 -66.73 -75.88
C ASP A 627 -10.32 -67.70 -75.61
N ASN A 628 -9.47 -67.93 -76.61
CA ASN A 628 -8.30 -68.80 -76.50
C ASN A 628 -7.12 -68.13 -75.78
N PHE A 629 -7.14 -66.81 -75.60
CA PHE A 629 -6.07 -66.03 -74.99
C PHE A 629 -6.27 -65.91 -73.47
N GLN A 630 -5.92 -66.97 -72.75
CA GLN A 630 -6.12 -67.08 -71.29
C GLN A 630 -4.82 -66.99 -70.48
N THR A 631 -3.66 -67.08 -71.13
CA THR A 631 -2.36 -66.94 -70.48
C THR A 631 -2.11 -65.46 -70.16
N PRO A 632 -1.72 -65.10 -68.92
CA PRO A 632 -1.38 -63.72 -68.58
C PRO A 632 -0.31 -63.14 -69.48
N GLY A 633 -0.55 -61.94 -69.97
CA GLY A 633 0.36 -61.31 -70.90
C GLY A 633 -0.25 -60.14 -71.64
N LEU A 634 0.60 -59.49 -72.43
CA LEU A 634 0.25 -58.42 -73.34
C LEU A 634 0.24 -58.99 -74.76
N TYR A 635 -0.88 -58.80 -75.45
CA TYR A 635 -1.08 -59.23 -76.82
C TYR A 635 -1.53 -58.05 -77.68
N ALA A 636 -1.28 -58.12 -78.99
CA ALA A 636 -1.69 -57.09 -79.92
C ALA A 636 -2.30 -57.68 -81.19
N GLN A 637 -3.45 -57.16 -81.62
CA GLN A 637 -4.00 -57.38 -82.95
C GLN A 637 -3.83 -56.08 -83.72
N ASP A 638 -3.06 -56.12 -84.80
CA ASP A 638 -2.60 -54.94 -85.54
C ASP A 638 -3.53 -54.55 -86.70
N MET A 639 -4.42 -55.45 -87.12
CA MET A 639 -5.24 -55.28 -88.33
C MET A 639 -6.74 -55.42 -88.04
N ASN A 640 -7.53 -54.40 -88.37
CA ASN A 640 -8.99 -54.41 -88.18
C ASN A 640 -9.65 -55.61 -88.89
N VAL A 641 -9.14 -55.99 -90.06
CA VAL A 641 -9.68 -57.12 -90.86
C VAL A 641 -9.61 -58.47 -90.15
N ASN A 642 -8.76 -58.60 -89.13
CA ASN A 642 -8.61 -59.82 -88.33
C ASN A 642 -9.47 -59.81 -87.06
N THR A 643 -10.30 -58.77 -86.88
CA THR A 643 -11.21 -58.63 -85.74
C THR A 643 -12.64 -58.89 -86.20
N SER A 644 -13.47 -59.49 -85.33
CA SER A 644 -14.91 -59.57 -85.54
C SER A 644 -15.61 -60.00 -84.26
N THR A 645 -16.92 -59.75 -84.17
CA THR A 645 -17.76 -60.29 -83.10
C THR A 645 -17.80 -61.83 -83.10
N ALA A 646 -17.72 -62.48 -84.28
CA ALA A 646 -17.63 -63.93 -84.39
C ALA A 646 -16.34 -64.52 -83.80
N LEU A 647 -15.26 -63.73 -83.77
CA LEU A 647 -13.99 -64.05 -83.12
C LEU A 647 -13.89 -63.54 -81.67
N ASN A 648 -15.02 -63.11 -81.09
CA ASN A 648 -15.14 -62.59 -79.72
C ASN A 648 -14.38 -61.29 -79.42
N TYR A 649 -14.12 -60.46 -80.43
CA TYR A 649 -13.67 -59.08 -80.21
C TYR A 649 -14.86 -58.20 -79.77
N PRO A 650 -14.66 -57.22 -78.87
CA PRO A 650 -15.73 -56.31 -78.44
C PRO A 650 -16.25 -55.43 -79.59
N GLU A 651 -15.40 -55.17 -80.59
CA GLU A 651 -15.75 -54.47 -81.83
C GLU A 651 -14.82 -54.85 -82.98
N ASN A 652 -15.20 -54.49 -84.21
CA ASN A 652 -14.45 -54.77 -85.43
C ASN A 652 -13.31 -53.75 -85.67
N ASN A 653 -12.45 -53.55 -84.68
CA ASN A 653 -11.26 -52.69 -84.77
C ASN A 653 -10.08 -53.31 -84.03
N ALA A 654 -8.87 -53.09 -84.57
CA ALA A 654 -7.59 -53.48 -83.99
C ALA A 654 -7.33 -52.82 -82.63
N GLY A 655 -6.46 -53.44 -81.84
CA GLY A 655 -6.25 -53.05 -80.46
C GLY A 655 -5.34 -53.98 -79.68
N SER A 656 -5.01 -53.54 -78.48
CA SER A 656 -4.22 -54.31 -77.51
C SER A 656 -5.13 -55.11 -76.58
N LEU A 657 -4.77 -56.37 -76.37
CA LEU A 657 -5.41 -57.24 -75.38
C LEU A 657 -4.46 -57.42 -74.18
N MET A 658 -4.95 -57.10 -72.99
CA MET A 658 -4.28 -57.46 -71.74
C MET A 658 -5.04 -58.61 -71.08
N VAL A 659 -4.33 -59.68 -70.75
CA VAL A 659 -4.88 -60.84 -70.06
C VAL A 659 -4.29 -60.90 -68.66
N LEU A 660 -5.15 -60.94 -67.64
CA LEU A 660 -4.78 -61.02 -66.24
C LEU A 660 -5.27 -62.35 -65.66
N ARG A 661 -4.43 -63.02 -64.84
CA ARG A 661 -4.85 -64.19 -64.06
C ARG A 661 -5.12 -63.78 -62.62
N SER A 662 -6.29 -64.17 -62.14
CA SER A 662 -6.71 -64.09 -60.75
C SER A 662 -7.28 -65.46 -60.35
N ALA A 663 -8.39 -65.54 -59.61
CA ALA A 663 -9.20 -66.76 -59.44
C ALA A 663 -9.84 -67.25 -60.77
N GLY A 664 -9.79 -66.43 -61.82
CA GLY A 664 -10.18 -66.73 -63.20
C GLY A 664 -9.32 -65.96 -64.20
N VAL A 665 -9.84 -65.71 -65.40
CA VAL A 665 -9.20 -64.93 -66.46
C VAL A 665 -9.97 -63.63 -66.67
N THR A 666 -9.26 -62.50 -66.66
CA THR A 666 -9.82 -61.20 -67.06
C THR A 666 -9.15 -60.73 -68.33
N GLN A 667 -9.95 -60.29 -69.29
CA GLN A 667 -9.50 -59.70 -70.54
C GLN A 667 -9.90 -58.22 -70.59
N ILE A 668 -8.95 -57.38 -70.98
CA ILE A 668 -9.15 -55.96 -71.23
C ILE A 668 -8.70 -55.68 -72.65
N TYR A 669 -9.61 -55.18 -73.49
CA TYR A 669 -9.32 -54.83 -74.87
C TYR A 669 -9.38 -53.32 -75.07
N ARG A 670 -8.28 -52.75 -75.54
CA ARG A 670 -8.15 -51.32 -75.82
C ARG A 670 -8.02 -51.11 -77.31
N VAL A 671 -8.98 -50.39 -77.88
CA VAL A 671 -9.04 -50.14 -79.32
C VAL A 671 -8.03 -49.07 -79.69
N TYR A 672 -7.27 -49.27 -80.76
CA TYR A 672 -6.34 -48.24 -81.24
C TYR A 672 -7.06 -46.98 -81.75
N ASN A 673 -6.40 -45.83 -81.61
CA ASN A 673 -6.91 -44.52 -82.03
C ASN A 673 -8.26 -44.14 -81.39
N SER A 674 -8.55 -44.65 -80.18
CA SER A 674 -9.79 -44.42 -79.46
C SER A 674 -9.55 -44.55 -77.94
N SER A 675 -10.32 -43.84 -77.12
CA SER A 675 -10.29 -43.97 -75.66
C SER A 675 -11.14 -45.11 -75.12
N ARG A 676 -11.81 -45.86 -76.00
CA ARG A 676 -12.70 -46.96 -75.65
C ARG A 676 -11.91 -48.18 -75.17
N SER A 677 -12.25 -48.64 -73.98
CA SER A 677 -11.73 -49.85 -73.36
C SER A 677 -12.89 -50.73 -72.96
N TYR A 678 -12.74 -52.03 -73.17
CA TYR A 678 -13.73 -53.04 -72.85
C TYR A 678 -13.13 -54.06 -71.90
N THR A 679 -13.91 -54.50 -70.92
CA THR A 679 -13.49 -55.53 -69.97
C THR A 679 -14.49 -56.69 -69.98
N ARG A 680 -13.98 -57.91 -69.91
CA ARG A 680 -14.77 -59.12 -69.62
C ARG A 680 -13.96 -60.09 -68.78
N SER A 681 -14.63 -61.06 -68.20
CA SER A 681 -14.01 -62.04 -67.32
C SER A 681 -14.64 -63.42 -67.44
N LYS A 682 -13.90 -64.43 -67.00
CA LYS A 682 -14.32 -65.81 -66.90
C LYS A 682 -13.77 -66.39 -65.59
N HIS A 683 -14.67 -66.83 -64.72
CA HIS A 683 -14.29 -67.47 -63.46
C HIS A 683 -14.22 -68.99 -63.61
N SER A 684 -13.02 -69.58 -63.47
CA SER A 684 -12.78 -71.03 -63.66
C SER A 684 -13.32 -71.56 -65.00
N THR A 685 -14.16 -72.59 -65.00
CA THR A 685 -14.77 -73.23 -66.20
C THR A 685 -16.08 -72.59 -66.67
N GLN A 686 -16.53 -71.49 -66.05
CA GLN A 686 -17.78 -70.81 -66.43
C GLN A 686 -17.70 -70.17 -67.83
N ALA A 687 -18.84 -69.74 -68.38
CA ALA A 687 -18.86 -68.98 -69.62
C ALA A 687 -18.20 -67.60 -69.44
N TRP A 688 -17.72 -67.01 -70.54
CA TRP A 688 -17.25 -65.62 -70.56
C TRP A 688 -18.41 -64.66 -70.29
N THR A 689 -18.17 -63.63 -69.48
CA THR A 689 -19.11 -62.50 -69.39
C THR A 689 -19.08 -61.69 -70.70
N PRO A 690 -20.18 -60.97 -71.02
CA PRO A 690 -20.17 -60.01 -72.11
C PRO A 690 -19.10 -58.92 -71.90
N TRP A 691 -18.62 -58.33 -73.00
CA TRP A 691 -17.74 -57.17 -72.94
C TRP A 691 -18.48 -55.92 -72.39
N VAL A 692 -17.88 -55.22 -71.42
CA VAL A 692 -18.44 -54.01 -70.77
C VAL A 692 -17.49 -52.82 -70.96
N PRO A 693 -17.98 -51.63 -71.39
CA PRO A 693 -17.18 -50.39 -71.50
C PRO A 693 -16.79 -49.79 -70.14
N ASP A 694 -15.63 -49.13 -70.09
CA ASP A 694 -15.06 -48.49 -68.88
C ASP A 694 -15.24 -46.95 -68.96
N ASP A 695 -16.42 -46.38 -68.65
CA ASP A 695 -16.74 -44.93 -68.78
C ASP A 695 -16.66 -44.20 -67.42
N SER A 696 -16.01 -43.03 -67.34
CA SER A 696 -15.44 -42.47 -66.09
C SER A 696 -16.21 -41.33 -65.38
N PHE A 697 -17.38 -40.90 -65.85
CA PHE A 697 -18.30 -40.04 -65.06
C PHE A 697 -19.76 -40.29 -65.46
N PRO A 698 -20.65 -40.71 -64.54
CA PRO A 698 -21.98 -41.19 -64.90
C PRO A 698 -22.93 -40.08 -65.36
N VAL A 699 -23.82 -40.41 -66.30
CA VAL A 699 -24.95 -39.56 -66.72
C VAL A 699 -25.81 -39.21 -65.51
N GLY A 700 -26.22 -37.95 -65.39
CA GLY A 700 -27.03 -37.48 -64.26
C GLY A 700 -26.27 -36.97 -63.04
N ALA A 701 -24.93 -37.07 -63.00
CA ALA A 701 -24.16 -36.40 -61.96
C ALA A 701 -24.04 -34.87 -62.25
N PRO A 702 -24.24 -34.00 -61.24
CA PRO A 702 -24.06 -32.54 -61.39
C PRO A 702 -22.58 -32.18 -61.58
N ILE A 703 -22.29 -31.32 -62.54
CA ILE A 703 -20.94 -30.88 -62.89
C ILE A 703 -20.85 -29.36 -62.69
N PRO A 704 -19.91 -28.86 -61.86
CA PRO A 704 -19.70 -27.42 -61.68
C PRO A 704 -18.99 -26.85 -62.92
N TRP A 705 -19.69 -26.01 -63.68
CA TRP A 705 -19.19 -25.44 -64.93
C TRP A 705 -18.81 -23.95 -64.75
N PRO A 706 -17.59 -23.53 -65.12
CA PRO A 706 -17.08 -22.19 -64.86
C PRO A 706 -17.53 -21.13 -65.87
N SER A 707 -18.37 -21.48 -66.85
CA SER A 707 -18.81 -20.58 -67.92
C SER A 707 -20.34 -20.51 -67.99
N ASP A 708 -20.85 -19.39 -68.49
CA ASP A 708 -22.28 -19.23 -68.80
C ASP A 708 -22.70 -19.96 -70.08
N THR A 709 -21.74 -20.41 -70.89
CA THR A 709 -22.02 -21.19 -72.11
C THR A 709 -22.05 -22.67 -71.80
N THR A 710 -23.24 -23.28 -71.90
CA THR A 710 -23.40 -24.73 -71.71
C THR A 710 -22.82 -25.51 -72.89
N PRO A 711 -21.94 -26.51 -72.66
CA PRO A 711 -21.42 -27.36 -73.72
C PRO A 711 -22.51 -28.20 -74.41
N GLN A 712 -22.27 -28.59 -75.66
CA GLN A 712 -23.17 -29.47 -76.39
C GLN A 712 -23.32 -30.82 -75.67
N GLY A 713 -24.56 -31.33 -75.55
CA GLY A 713 -24.86 -32.58 -74.84
C GLY A 713 -25.11 -32.42 -73.33
N TYR A 714 -25.05 -31.19 -72.82
CA TYR A 714 -25.31 -30.86 -71.42
C TYR A 714 -26.49 -29.88 -71.29
N ALA A 715 -27.10 -29.85 -70.11
CA ALA A 715 -28.13 -28.87 -69.74
C ALA A 715 -27.81 -28.24 -68.39
N LEU A 716 -28.18 -26.96 -68.19
CA LEU A 716 -28.18 -26.30 -66.89
C LEU A 716 -29.19 -26.97 -65.96
N MET A 717 -28.87 -27.08 -64.67
CA MET A 717 -29.75 -27.72 -63.69
C MET A 717 -30.65 -26.68 -63.00
N GLN A 718 -31.87 -26.52 -63.51
CA GLN A 718 -32.78 -25.42 -63.15
C GLN A 718 -34.19 -25.90 -62.73
N GLY A 719 -34.37 -27.17 -62.39
CA GLY A 719 -35.69 -27.69 -62.04
C GLY A 719 -36.54 -28.15 -63.23
N GLN A 720 -35.97 -28.25 -64.44
CA GLN A 720 -36.72 -28.51 -65.66
C GLN A 720 -37.07 -30.01 -65.85
N PRO A 721 -38.23 -30.33 -66.45
CA PRO A 721 -38.57 -31.70 -66.83
C PRO A 721 -37.78 -32.17 -68.07
N PHE A 722 -37.66 -33.49 -68.25
CA PHE A 722 -37.10 -34.11 -69.45
C PHE A 722 -37.88 -35.38 -69.86
N ASP A 723 -37.73 -35.77 -71.14
CA ASP A 723 -38.33 -37.00 -71.66
C ASP A 723 -37.48 -38.22 -71.28
N LYS A 724 -38.06 -39.10 -70.45
CA LYS A 724 -37.40 -40.32 -69.97
C LYS A 724 -37.15 -41.35 -71.07
N ALA A 725 -37.96 -41.36 -72.12
CA ALA A 725 -37.77 -42.26 -73.26
C ALA A 725 -36.61 -41.80 -74.14
N ALA A 726 -36.43 -40.48 -74.30
CA ALA A 726 -35.33 -39.90 -75.05
C ALA A 726 -33.98 -39.98 -74.29
N TYR A 727 -34.01 -39.92 -72.96
CA TYR A 727 -32.82 -39.92 -72.11
C TYR A 727 -32.88 -41.01 -71.02
N PRO A 728 -32.73 -42.29 -71.37
CA PRO A 728 -32.92 -43.41 -70.44
C PRO A 728 -31.87 -43.45 -69.33
N LEU A 729 -30.63 -43.04 -69.61
CA LEU A 729 -29.56 -42.98 -68.59
C LEU A 729 -29.79 -41.85 -67.59
N LEU A 730 -30.30 -40.70 -68.04
CA LEU A 730 -30.69 -39.60 -67.16
C LEU A 730 -31.93 -39.96 -66.31
N ALA A 731 -32.85 -40.76 -66.86
CA ALA A 731 -34.02 -41.28 -66.15
C ALA A 731 -33.66 -42.25 -65.01
N ILE A 732 -32.51 -42.93 -65.11
CA ILE A 732 -31.98 -43.74 -64.00
C ILE A 732 -31.53 -42.84 -62.85
N ALA A 733 -30.84 -41.72 -63.14
CA ALA A 733 -30.40 -40.78 -62.13
C ALA A 733 -31.54 -39.96 -61.51
N TYR A 734 -32.52 -39.56 -62.33
CA TYR A 734 -33.68 -38.78 -61.93
C TYR A 734 -35.00 -39.46 -62.33
N PRO A 735 -35.47 -40.45 -61.55
CA PRO A 735 -36.69 -41.21 -61.87
C PRO A 735 -37.97 -40.35 -61.97
N SER A 736 -37.96 -39.19 -61.31
CA SER A 736 -39.03 -38.17 -61.38
C SER A 736 -39.22 -37.61 -62.79
N GLY A 737 -38.20 -37.71 -63.66
CA GLY A 737 -38.19 -37.01 -64.96
C GLY A 737 -37.94 -35.51 -64.83
N VAL A 738 -37.42 -35.05 -63.69
CA VAL A 738 -37.13 -33.64 -63.40
C VAL A 738 -35.69 -33.50 -62.93
N ILE A 739 -34.93 -32.62 -63.58
CA ILE A 739 -33.56 -32.26 -63.18
C ILE A 739 -33.65 -31.34 -61.96
N PRO A 740 -32.88 -31.55 -60.88
CA PRO A 740 -32.87 -30.66 -59.71
C PRO A 740 -32.57 -29.18 -60.06
N ASP A 741 -33.11 -28.24 -59.29
CA ASP A 741 -32.71 -26.83 -59.38
C ASP A 741 -31.52 -26.58 -58.47
N MET A 742 -30.36 -26.33 -59.06
CA MET A 742 -29.09 -26.17 -58.34
C MET A 742 -28.69 -24.71 -58.16
N ARG A 743 -29.54 -23.75 -58.52
CA ARG A 743 -29.24 -22.32 -58.37
C ARG A 743 -29.28 -21.93 -56.89
N GLY A 744 -28.20 -21.28 -56.42
CA GLY A 744 -28.03 -20.92 -55.02
C GLY A 744 -27.83 -22.12 -54.08
N GLN A 745 -27.68 -23.34 -54.61
CA GLN A 745 -27.54 -24.55 -53.81
C GLN A 745 -26.07 -24.95 -53.66
N THR A 746 -25.74 -25.53 -52.49
CA THR A 746 -24.46 -26.22 -52.27
C THR A 746 -24.70 -27.73 -52.16
N ILE A 747 -23.92 -28.55 -52.84
CA ILE A 747 -24.01 -30.00 -52.72
C ILE A 747 -23.48 -30.44 -51.35
N LYS A 748 -24.32 -31.13 -50.58
CA LYS A 748 -23.97 -31.76 -49.32
C LYS A 748 -24.09 -33.28 -49.46
N GLY A 749 -23.08 -34.01 -49.00
CA GLY A 749 -23.15 -35.47 -48.92
C GLY A 749 -24.34 -35.89 -48.08
N LYS A 750 -25.19 -36.79 -48.59
CA LYS A 750 -26.46 -37.16 -47.95
C LYS A 750 -26.20 -37.85 -46.59
N PRO A 751 -26.53 -37.22 -45.45
CA PRO A 751 -26.38 -37.88 -44.15
C PRO A 751 -27.45 -38.97 -43.95
N ASN A 752 -27.28 -39.78 -42.91
CA ASN A 752 -28.33 -40.68 -42.45
C ASN A 752 -29.54 -39.84 -41.96
N GLY A 753 -30.77 -40.26 -42.29
CA GLY A 753 -32.00 -39.56 -41.89
C GLY A 753 -32.52 -38.49 -42.86
N ARG A 754 -31.84 -38.19 -43.98
CA ARG A 754 -32.38 -37.34 -45.07
C ARG A 754 -32.50 -38.10 -46.38
N ALA A 755 -33.51 -37.74 -47.19
CA ALA A 755 -33.71 -38.26 -48.54
C ALA A 755 -32.71 -37.62 -49.52
N ALA A 756 -32.31 -38.37 -50.55
CA ALA A 756 -31.52 -37.82 -51.65
C ALA A 756 -32.30 -36.72 -52.37
N LEU A 757 -31.61 -35.66 -52.82
CA LEU A 757 -32.20 -34.47 -53.47
C LEU A 757 -33.15 -33.64 -52.59
N SER A 758 -33.15 -33.85 -51.26
CA SER A 758 -33.90 -32.99 -50.33
C SER A 758 -33.16 -31.67 -50.08
N TYR A 759 -33.90 -30.55 -50.07
CA TYR A 759 -33.36 -29.23 -49.78
C TYR A 759 -33.14 -29.03 -48.27
N GLU A 760 -32.03 -28.41 -47.88
CA GLU A 760 -31.78 -27.93 -46.50
C GLU A 760 -31.75 -26.41 -46.54
N GLN A 761 -32.52 -25.76 -45.66
CA GLN A 761 -32.40 -24.32 -45.47
C GLN A 761 -31.13 -24.02 -44.65
N ASP A 762 -30.51 -22.88 -44.91
CA ASP A 762 -29.40 -22.39 -44.12
C ASP A 762 -29.83 -22.11 -42.67
N GLY A 763 -28.88 -22.19 -41.74
CA GLY A 763 -29.16 -22.00 -40.32
C GLY A 763 -27.91 -21.73 -39.51
N VAL A 764 -28.03 -20.86 -38.51
CA VAL A 764 -26.96 -20.61 -37.54
C VAL A 764 -26.87 -21.77 -36.56
N ILE A 765 -25.65 -22.12 -36.17
CA ILE A 765 -25.43 -23.12 -35.12
C ILE A 765 -25.92 -22.52 -33.79
N SER A 766 -26.55 -23.35 -32.95
CA SER A 766 -26.95 -22.96 -31.61
C SER A 766 -25.74 -22.49 -30.80
N HIS A 767 -25.76 -21.25 -30.34
CA HIS A 767 -24.71 -20.65 -29.52
C HIS A 767 -25.28 -19.64 -28.53
N THR A 768 -24.49 -19.27 -27.53
CA THR A 768 -24.83 -18.27 -26.51
C THR A 768 -23.71 -17.25 -26.35
N HIS A 769 -23.97 -16.16 -25.64
CA HIS A 769 -23.00 -15.11 -25.33
C HIS A 769 -22.96 -14.90 -23.82
N GLY A 770 -21.79 -14.57 -23.28
CA GLY A 770 -21.68 -14.01 -21.94
C GLY A 770 -22.32 -12.61 -21.92
N ALA A 771 -23.17 -12.33 -20.94
CA ALA A 771 -23.81 -11.03 -20.77
C ALA A 771 -23.59 -10.51 -19.34
N SER A 772 -23.45 -9.20 -19.19
CA SER A 772 -23.30 -8.53 -17.90
C SER A 772 -24.30 -7.39 -17.78
N ALA A 773 -24.70 -7.09 -16.54
CA ALA A 773 -25.46 -5.90 -16.18
C ALA A 773 -24.59 -5.02 -15.29
N SER A 774 -24.64 -3.70 -15.50
CA SER A 774 -23.88 -2.76 -14.68
C SER A 774 -24.43 -2.69 -13.26
N SER A 775 -23.55 -2.65 -12.27
CA SER A 775 -23.94 -2.32 -10.89
C SER A 775 -24.56 -0.93 -10.85
N THR A 776 -25.73 -0.79 -10.22
CA THR A 776 -26.46 0.47 -10.10
C THR A 776 -26.66 0.81 -8.63
N ASP A 777 -26.06 1.92 -8.18
CA ASP A 777 -26.29 2.45 -6.84
C ASP A 777 -27.63 3.18 -6.78
N LEU A 778 -28.51 2.75 -5.88
CA LEU A 778 -29.83 3.36 -5.67
C LEU A 778 -29.76 4.65 -4.82
N GLY A 779 -28.61 4.94 -4.21
CA GLY A 779 -28.34 6.10 -3.37
C GLY A 779 -29.09 6.10 -2.03
N THR A 780 -28.73 7.03 -1.15
CA THR A 780 -29.33 7.15 0.20
C THR A 780 -30.80 7.59 0.15
N LYS A 781 -31.62 7.07 1.08
CA LYS A 781 -33.03 7.46 1.29
C LYS A 781 -33.24 7.83 2.76
N THR A 782 -34.03 8.87 3.02
CA THR A 782 -34.37 9.31 4.37
C THR A 782 -35.68 8.67 4.79
N THR A 783 -35.73 8.13 6.02
CA THR A 783 -36.96 7.55 6.58
C THR A 783 -37.96 8.65 6.92
N SER A 784 -39.22 8.27 7.16
CA SER A 784 -40.18 9.19 7.80
C SER A 784 -39.73 9.56 9.21
N SER A 785 -40.18 10.73 9.69
CA SER A 785 -39.96 11.17 11.07
C SER A 785 -41.00 10.52 11.99
N PHE A 786 -40.56 10.06 13.16
CA PHE A 786 -41.42 9.51 14.20
C PHE A 786 -41.13 10.19 15.54
N ASP A 787 -42.16 10.79 16.14
CA ASP A 787 -42.07 11.50 17.41
C ASP A 787 -42.62 10.63 18.55
N TYR A 788 -41.79 10.39 19.58
CA TYR A 788 -42.21 9.64 20.77
C TYR A 788 -43.14 10.46 21.68
N GLY A 789 -43.23 11.78 21.51
CA GLY A 789 -43.98 12.69 22.36
C GLY A 789 -43.45 12.75 23.79
N THR A 790 -44.24 13.32 24.71
CA THR A 790 -43.91 13.36 26.14
C THR A 790 -44.30 12.06 26.83
N LYS A 791 -43.38 11.47 27.60
CA LYS A 791 -43.65 10.32 28.48
C LYS A 791 -43.63 10.76 29.94
N THR A 792 -44.53 10.20 30.75
CA THR A 792 -44.62 10.46 32.19
C THR A 792 -43.88 9.40 32.98
N SER A 793 -43.19 9.78 34.07
CA SER A 793 -42.59 8.83 35.01
C SER A 793 -43.66 8.14 35.87
N ASN A 794 -43.27 7.09 36.61
CA ASN A 794 -44.11 6.52 37.65
C ASN A 794 -44.24 7.48 38.85
N THR A 795 -45.33 7.36 39.62
CA THR A 795 -45.56 8.16 40.83
C THR A 795 -44.92 7.45 42.03
N THR A 796 -43.86 8.03 42.59
CA THR A 796 -43.13 7.50 43.74
C THR A 796 -42.44 8.65 44.50
N GLY A 797 -41.87 8.38 45.68
CA GLY A 797 -41.19 9.39 46.52
C GLY A 797 -41.96 9.85 47.76
N ASP A 798 -43.18 9.35 47.98
CA ASP A 798 -43.92 9.58 49.23
C ASP A 798 -43.18 8.98 50.42
N HIS A 799 -42.98 9.79 51.47
CA HIS A 799 -42.34 9.36 52.70
C HIS A 799 -42.87 10.15 53.90
N ASN A 800 -42.75 9.56 55.10
CA ASN A 800 -43.15 10.18 56.36
C ASN A 800 -41.93 10.66 57.15
N HIS A 801 -42.11 11.73 57.91
CA HIS A 801 -41.11 12.20 58.88
C HIS A 801 -41.57 11.89 60.31
N ASN A 802 -40.63 11.61 61.21
CA ASN A 802 -40.91 11.38 62.63
C ASN A 802 -40.71 12.66 63.47
N ARG A 803 -41.49 12.82 64.55
CA ARG A 803 -41.38 13.94 65.50
C ARG A 803 -40.73 13.52 66.82
N GLY A 804 -40.10 14.48 67.52
CA GLY A 804 -39.61 14.33 68.90
C GLY A 804 -40.65 14.53 70.02
N THR A 805 -40.19 14.42 71.27
CA THR A 805 -40.97 14.47 72.53
C THR A 805 -41.51 15.86 72.89
N MET A 806 -42.61 15.91 73.67
CA MET A 806 -43.31 17.12 74.11
C MET A 806 -43.49 17.11 75.64
N GLU A 807 -43.27 18.24 76.33
CA GLU A 807 -43.36 18.36 77.79
C GLU A 807 -44.75 18.89 78.25
N ILE A 808 -45.29 18.38 79.37
CA ILE A 808 -46.63 18.74 79.92
C ILE A 808 -46.53 19.01 81.45
N THR A 809 -47.12 20.10 81.96
CA THR A 809 -47.11 20.49 83.40
C THR A 809 -48.48 21.00 83.91
N GLY A 810 -48.87 20.72 85.16
CA GLY A 810 -50.14 21.22 85.78
C GLY A 810 -50.34 20.93 87.30
N THR A 811 -51.44 21.43 87.90
CA THR A 811 -51.83 21.28 89.33
C THR A 811 -53.25 20.72 89.48
N LEU A 812 -53.52 19.85 90.47
CA LEU A 812 -54.84 19.22 90.69
C LEU A 812 -55.39 19.38 92.12
N GLY A 813 -56.72 19.49 92.24
CA GLY A 813 -57.46 19.41 93.51
C GLY A 813 -58.78 18.65 93.34
N TYR A 814 -59.24 17.93 94.36
CA TYR A 814 -60.51 17.18 94.33
C TYR A 814 -61.26 17.28 95.67
N PHE A 815 -62.59 17.23 95.62
CA PHE A 815 -63.48 17.21 96.79
C PHE A 815 -64.13 15.83 96.92
N ARG A 816 -64.13 15.24 98.12
CA ARG A 816 -64.97 14.07 98.45
C ARG A 816 -65.94 14.44 99.57
N SER A 817 -67.17 13.96 99.46
CA SER A 817 -68.17 14.02 100.52
C SER A 817 -68.59 12.60 100.88
N ASP A 818 -68.28 12.16 102.09
CA ASP A 818 -68.99 11.08 102.76
C ASP A 818 -69.50 11.59 104.11
N ASN A 819 -70.75 11.23 104.42
CA ASN A 819 -71.43 11.63 105.65
C ASN A 819 -71.50 13.16 105.91
N SER A 820 -71.74 13.94 104.85
CA SER A 820 -72.02 15.41 104.86
C SER A 820 -70.92 16.32 105.45
N SER A 821 -69.68 15.84 105.61
CA SER A 821 -68.50 16.69 105.86
C SER A 821 -67.63 16.78 104.60
N PHE A 822 -67.05 17.96 104.31
CA PHE A 822 -66.19 18.22 103.14
C PHE A 822 -64.70 18.16 103.53
N TYR A 823 -63.88 17.46 102.73
CA TYR A 823 -62.40 17.50 102.83
C TYR A 823 -61.75 17.93 101.50
N THR A 824 -60.66 18.69 101.62
CA THR A 824 -59.84 19.16 100.48
C THR A 824 -58.40 18.68 100.61
N ALA A 825 -57.84 18.13 99.52
CA ALA A 825 -56.41 17.86 99.38
C ALA A 825 -55.93 18.32 97.98
N SER A 826 -54.71 18.86 97.88
CA SER A 826 -54.11 19.36 96.63
C SER A 826 -52.62 19.02 96.53
N GLY A 827 -52.10 18.98 95.30
CA GLY A 827 -50.66 18.80 95.01
C GLY A 827 -50.32 18.88 93.51
N THR A 828 -49.02 18.98 93.22
CA THR A 828 -48.46 19.24 91.88
C THR A 828 -47.86 17.99 91.23
N PHE A 829 -47.83 17.95 89.89
CA PHE A 829 -47.29 16.82 89.14
C PHE A 829 -46.57 17.25 87.86
N THR A 830 -45.40 16.63 87.61
CA THR A 830 -44.59 16.78 86.41
C THR A 830 -44.33 15.39 85.82
N LEU A 831 -44.56 15.23 84.51
CA LEU A 831 -44.54 13.93 83.85
C LEU A 831 -43.66 14.02 82.60
N GLY A 832 -42.47 13.43 82.68
CA GLY A 832 -41.46 13.53 81.61
C GLY A 832 -40.00 13.27 81.98
N GLY A 833 -39.69 12.81 83.20
CA GLY A 833 -38.33 12.39 83.62
C GLY A 833 -38.33 10.98 84.25
N SER A 834 -37.21 10.28 84.20
CA SER A 834 -37.04 8.85 84.50
C SER A 834 -37.10 8.42 85.99
N THR A 835 -37.61 9.26 86.90
CA THR A 835 -37.81 8.91 88.33
C THR A 835 -39.16 9.42 88.86
N ALA A 836 -39.89 8.56 89.59
CA ALA A 836 -41.14 8.94 90.26
C ALA A 836 -40.88 9.44 91.69
N ALA A 837 -41.22 10.71 91.97
CA ALA A 837 -41.30 11.27 93.32
C ALA A 837 -42.68 10.96 93.94
N LYS A 838 -42.69 10.37 95.15
CA LYS A 838 -43.91 10.19 95.97
C LYS A 838 -43.99 11.29 97.01
N SER A 839 -44.99 12.18 96.98
CA SER A 839 -45.30 13.08 98.11
C SER A 839 -46.69 13.70 97.97
N PHE A 840 -47.69 13.13 98.66
CA PHE A 840 -48.88 13.86 99.12
C PHE A 840 -48.99 13.59 100.63
N THR A 841 -49.21 14.63 101.45
CA THR A 841 -49.27 14.54 102.92
C THR A 841 -50.59 15.12 103.43
N GLY A 842 -51.38 14.33 104.18
CA GLY A 842 -52.65 14.75 104.79
C GLY A 842 -53.37 13.60 105.50
N SER A 843 -53.85 13.83 106.73
CA SER A 843 -54.12 12.83 107.78
C SER A 843 -55.48 12.11 107.74
N ASN A 844 -56.10 11.92 106.58
CA ASN A 844 -57.32 11.08 106.46
C ASN A 844 -57.39 10.36 105.11
N PHE A 845 -56.47 9.44 104.87
CA PHE A 845 -56.51 8.48 103.75
C PHE A 845 -56.38 7.06 104.32
N THR A 846 -57.51 6.42 104.59
CA THR A 846 -57.60 4.98 104.87
C THR A 846 -58.24 4.33 103.65
N TYR A 847 -57.61 3.29 103.12
CA TYR A 847 -57.84 2.58 101.85
C TYR A 847 -56.98 3.03 100.66
N GLY A 848 -55.82 2.37 100.55
CA GLY A 848 -54.81 2.53 99.50
C GLY A 848 -55.26 2.03 98.12
N VAL A 849 -55.91 2.90 97.36
CA VAL A 849 -56.07 2.74 95.91
C VAL A 849 -55.13 3.74 95.21
N PRO A 850 -54.26 3.31 94.28
CA PRO A 850 -53.38 4.21 93.55
C PRO A 850 -54.16 5.20 92.69
N VAL A 851 -53.83 6.49 92.77
CA VAL A 851 -54.37 7.53 91.87
C VAL A 851 -53.54 7.55 90.59
N ASN A 852 -54.15 7.13 89.48
CA ASN A 852 -53.54 7.15 88.15
C ASN A 852 -53.90 8.46 87.46
N PHE A 853 -52.94 9.37 87.29
CA PHE A 853 -53.16 10.66 86.62
C PHE A 853 -52.72 10.57 85.16
N ASN A 854 -53.68 10.33 84.26
CA ASN A 854 -53.46 10.36 82.82
C ASN A 854 -53.92 11.72 82.27
N ALA A 855 -52.98 12.55 81.84
CA ALA A 855 -53.26 13.75 81.07
C ALA A 855 -52.65 13.61 79.67
N SER A 856 -53.49 13.69 78.64
CA SER A 856 -53.05 13.79 77.25
C SER A 856 -53.43 15.17 76.70
N ARG A 857 -52.56 15.74 75.87
CA ARG A 857 -52.89 16.90 75.03
C ARG A 857 -52.71 16.52 73.58
N THR A 858 -53.70 16.83 72.78
CA THR A 858 -53.66 16.63 71.33
C THR A 858 -52.99 17.84 70.68
N TRP A 859 -51.96 17.60 69.87
CA TRP A 859 -51.29 18.64 69.08
C TRP A 859 -51.58 18.40 67.59
N SER A 860 -51.98 19.44 66.85
CA SER A 860 -52.06 19.42 65.39
C SER A 860 -51.27 20.60 64.79
N GLY A 861 -50.50 20.33 63.74
CA GLY A 861 -49.81 21.35 62.93
C GLY A 861 -49.40 20.76 61.57
N VAL A 862 -49.21 21.63 60.57
CA VAL A 862 -48.76 21.27 59.22
C VAL A 862 -47.31 21.70 59.00
N THR A 863 -46.55 20.95 58.20
CA THR A 863 -45.16 21.27 57.83
C THR A 863 -45.10 22.31 56.70
N ASN A 864 -43.92 22.88 56.43
CA ASN A 864 -43.72 23.75 55.26
C ASN A 864 -43.60 22.92 53.96
N THR A 865 -43.87 23.53 52.80
CA THR A 865 -43.79 22.86 51.50
C THR A 865 -42.35 22.89 50.96
N THR A 866 -41.67 21.74 50.93
CA THR A 866 -40.33 21.52 50.33
C THR A 866 -40.29 20.18 49.58
N GLY A 867 -39.34 19.96 48.66
CA GLY A 867 -39.19 18.67 47.93
C GLY A 867 -39.33 18.70 46.39
N ASN A 868 -39.49 19.88 45.76
CA ASN A 868 -39.52 20.00 44.30
C ASN A 868 -38.15 19.66 43.68
N HIS A 869 -38.09 18.68 42.79
CA HIS A 869 -36.87 18.26 42.11
C HIS A 869 -37.18 17.64 40.74
N ALA A 870 -36.16 17.51 39.89
CA ALA A 870 -36.24 16.87 38.58
C ALA A 870 -35.13 15.83 38.41
N HIS A 871 -35.32 14.90 37.46
CA HIS A 871 -34.35 13.83 37.15
C HIS A 871 -33.90 13.94 35.68
N SER A 872 -32.66 13.51 35.40
CA SER A 872 -32.15 13.32 34.03
C SER A 872 -32.30 11.86 33.61
N VAL A 873 -32.82 11.62 32.40
CA VAL A 873 -33.00 10.26 31.85
C VAL A 873 -32.41 10.19 30.45
N ALA A 874 -31.38 9.34 30.28
CA ALA A 874 -30.76 9.10 28.97
C ALA A 874 -31.50 7.98 28.22
N ILE A 875 -32.00 8.27 27.02
CA ILE A 875 -32.79 7.31 26.20
C ILE A 875 -31.89 6.46 25.28
N GLY A 876 -30.78 7.03 24.79
CA GLY A 876 -29.81 6.35 23.93
C GLY A 876 -30.14 6.39 22.43
N ALA A 877 -29.18 5.97 21.60
CA ALA A 877 -29.33 5.86 20.15
C ALA A 877 -29.82 4.46 19.75
N HIS A 878 -30.54 4.37 18.64
CA HIS A 878 -30.95 3.09 18.07
C HIS A 878 -30.95 3.16 16.53
N ALA A 879 -30.90 1.99 15.88
CA ALA A 879 -30.98 1.84 14.43
C ALA A 879 -31.94 0.71 14.08
N HIS A 880 -32.48 0.75 12.85
CA HIS A 880 -33.38 -0.27 12.30
C HIS A 880 -32.77 -0.88 11.04
N SER A 881 -33.08 -2.15 10.79
CA SER A 881 -32.82 -2.81 9.50
C SER A 881 -34.10 -2.82 8.66
N ILE A 882 -33.98 -2.52 7.36
CA ILE A 882 -35.11 -2.53 6.42
C ILE A 882 -34.78 -3.52 5.31
N ALA A 883 -35.64 -4.52 5.12
CA ALA A 883 -35.54 -5.45 4.01
C ALA A 883 -36.11 -4.83 2.73
N ILE A 884 -35.28 -4.67 1.69
CA ILE A 884 -35.68 -4.07 0.40
C ILE A 884 -36.39 -5.09 -0.52
N GLY A 885 -36.06 -6.38 -0.38
CA GLY A 885 -36.61 -7.46 -1.21
C GLY A 885 -35.91 -7.64 -2.56
N SER A 886 -36.29 -8.69 -3.29
CA SER A 886 -35.79 -8.97 -4.64
C SER A 886 -36.66 -8.29 -5.70
N HIS A 887 -36.03 -7.85 -6.79
CA HIS A 887 -36.70 -7.40 -8.00
C HIS A 887 -35.90 -7.83 -9.23
N GLY A 888 -36.49 -7.73 -10.42
CA GLY A 888 -35.86 -8.13 -11.67
C GLY A 888 -36.23 -7.22 -12.83
N HIS A 889 -35.58 -7.44 -13.98
CA HIS A 889 -35.79 -6.68 -15.20
C HIS A 889 -36.00 -7.62 -16.39
N SER A 890 -36.73 -7.14 -17.40
CA SER A 890 -36.79 -7.78 -18.72
C SER A 890 -35.58 -7.35 -19.54
N VAL A 891 -34.86 -8.33 -20.10
CA VAL A 891 -33.71 -8.10 -21.00
C VAL A 891 -34.11 -8.48 -22.42
N THR A 892 -33.86 -7.59 -23.38
CA THR A 892 -34.09 -7.84 -24.81
C THR A 892 -32.75 -7.81 -25.54
N VAL A 893 -32.43 -8.89 -26.25
CA VAL A 893 -31.25 -8.97 -27.12
C VAL A 893 -31.70 -8.79 -28.57
N ASN A 894 -31.18 -7.78 -29.25
CA ASN A 894 -31.56 -7.46 -30.62
C ASN A 894 -30.94 -8.46 -31.63
N ALA A 895 -31.67 -8.75 -32.72
CA ALA A 895 -31.18 -9.62 -33.78
C ALA A 895 -29.95 -9.03 -34.49
N THR A 896 -28.96 -9.87 -34.79
CA THR A 896 -27.73 -9.51 -35.52
C THR A 896 -27.42 -10.59 -36.56
N GLY A 897 -27.22 -10.21 -37.82
CA GLY A 897 -26.91 -11.15 -38.91
C GLY A 897 -27.35 -10.64 -40.30
N ASN A 898 -26.98 -11.38 -41.34
CA ASN A 898 -27.42 -11.16 -42.72
C ASN A 898 -28.69 -11.98 -43.02
N ALA A 899 -29.24 -11.85 -44.23
CA ALA A 899 -30.42 -12.59 -44.68
C ALA A 899 -30.17 -14.11 -44.84
N GLU A 900 -28.92 -14.51 -45.12
CA GLU A 900 -28.51 -15.90 -45.29
C GLU A 900 -27.26 -16.20 -44.46
N ASN A 901 -27.17 -17.43 -43.92
CA ASN A 901 -25.97 -17.96 -43.31
C ASN A 901 -25.04 -18.53 -44.39
N THR A 902 -23.89 -17.88 -44.61
CA THR A 902 -22.99 -18.20 -45.73
C THR A 902 -21.62 -18.66 -45.26
N VAL A 903 -21.02 -19.54 -46.05
CA VAL A 903 -19.57 -19.83 -46.01
C VAL A 903 -18.91 -19.21 -47.23
N LYS A 904 -17.58 -19.07 -47.24
CA LYS A 904 -16.85 -18.62 -48.44
C LYS A 904 -17.18 -19.54 -49.62
N ASN A 905 -17.73 -18.98 -50.68
CA ASN A 905 -18.17 -19.72 -51.87
C ASN A 905 -17.79 -18.99 -53.17
N ILE A 906 -17.77 -19.74 -54.27
CA ILE A 906 -17.57 -19.25 -55.64
C ILE A 906 -18.74 -19.76 -56.48
N ALA A 907 -19.35 -18.89 -57.27
CA ALA A 907 -20.46 -19.26 -58.14
C ALA A 907 -19.99 -20.06 -59.36
N PHE A 908 -20.58 -21.23 -59.57
CA PHE A 908 -20.47 -22.05 -60.79
C PHE A 908 -21.86 -22.37 -61.31
N ASN A 909 -21.97 -22.59 -62.62
CA ASN A 909 -23.20 -23.09 -63.23
C ASN A 909 -23.22 -24.62 -63.13
N TYR A 910 -24.14 -25.20 -62.36
CA TYR A 910 -24.30 -26.66 -62.36
C TYR A 910 -24.95 -27.13 -63.67
N ILE A 911 -24.26 -28.01 -64.39
CA ILE A 911 -24.72 -28.66 -65.62
C ILE A 911 -24.81 -30.18 -65.44
N VAL A 912 -25.55 -30.87 -66.31
CA VAL A 912 -25.68 -32.33 -66.30
C VAL A 912 -25.57 -32.90 -67.71
N ARG A 913 -24.89 -34.04 -67.87
CA ARG A 913 -24.79 -34.79 -69.15
C ARG A 913 -26.15 -35.42 -69.45
N LEU A 914 -26.65 -35.27 -70.68
CA LEU A 914 -27.99 -35.76 -71.05
C LEU A 914 -28.03 -37.24 -71.45
N ALA A 915 -26.99 -37.76 -72.10
CA ALA A 915 -26.94 -39.12 -72.64
C ALA A 915 -25.56 -39.77 -72.46
#